data_AF-A0A833N929-F1
#
_entry.id   AF-A0A833N929-F1
#
_cell.length_a   1.000
_cell.length_b   1.000
_cell.length_c   1.000
_cell.angle_alpha   90.00
_cell.angle_beta   90.00
_cell.angle_gamma   90.00
#
_symmetry.space_group_name_H-M   'P 1'
#
loop_
_entity.id
_entity.type
_entity.pdbx_description
1 polymer ?
#
loop_
_entity_poly.entity_id
_entity_poly.type
_entity_poly.pdbx_seq_one_letter_code
_entity_poly.pdbx_strand_id
1 'polypeptide(L)'
;MAFNTGLSGLRAASVDLDVTGNNIANASTVGFKSSKVQFGDLYASGFLSAGTNPIGDGVRVQDVKQSFGQGNISFTDNGLDMAISGDGFFILNNGGEIRYSRAGQFGIDKEGYVVNNQNMRVQGYTADDDGNLSGIRGDLQIETDNLAPRRTTNLQTDLNLDSREAVLERRIRDFDPIALADLQGSGFTFGYSDGTSDYTVPQIDATASASDAAIAINAAPGVTATARTAASLTGLTDSDVSSATNFRLEIRIDGSAPIPLNLENVSSLEDVAEAINDTSDNAISASVVDDDEDPSTPDVLRIIHSGGQPLEVAYGDAPTGTPLTNNQQYDGEVFVTTDRNVEQVTTDSGSNAFEVAFNATPFTVTNEFNPIDQRTYNHATSTTIFDSLGNSHELTQFYVKEPSPGNGVGQSQWSIYLQIDGELVGGTDQTPYTALFDQDGQLESINGDPNGELIITDWVPKDPSGDPNGADGPPANPGDVVSPIPEPATSSAFVVNLANTTQYGAAFGVNDQQQNGYTTGRLSGLDVSDQGVIFARYTNGQSKSLGQVALAAFNNTDGLSPVGDTTWVETFESGQPVIGAPDTGTLGSIKASSVEDSNVDLSAELVNLIIAQRNYQANAKTIETSDAVTQTIINLR
;
A
#
# COMPACT_ATOMS: atom_id res chain seq x y z
N MET A 1 81.55 2.22 38.42
CA MET A 1 81.25 2.75 37.08
C MET A 1 80.81 1.63 36.15
N ALA A 2 81.67 0.70 35.72
CA ALA A 2 81.27 -0.42 34.82
C ALA A 2 80.11 -1.29 35.35
N PHE A 3 80.05 -1.54 36.66
CA PHE A 3 78.96 -2.31 37.28
C PHE A 3 77.59 -1.61 37.19
N ASN A 4 77.53 -0.29 37.33
CA ASN A 4 76.28 0.48 37.24
C ASN A 4 75.77 0.52 35.80
N THR A 5 76.67 0.74 34.84
CA THR A 5 76.34 0.70 33.40
C THR A 5 75.81 -0.67 33.00
N GLY A 6 76.49 -1.76 33.41
CA GLY A 6 76.04 -3.14 33.16
C GLY A 6 74.69 -3.47 33.84
N LEU A 7 74.50 -3.05 35.09
CA LEU A 7 73.23 -3.25 35.81
C LEU A 7 72.07 -2.48 35.19
N SER A 8 72.30 -1.25 34.75
CA SER A 8 71.29 -0.43 34.07
C SER A 8 70.87 -1.03 32.73
N GLY A 9 71.83 -1.54 31.95
CA GLY A 9 71.57 -2.25 30.70
C GLY A 9 70.85 -3.58 30.91
N LEU A 10 71.15 -4.32 31.99
CA LEU A 10 70.48 -5.56 32.33
C LEU A 10 69.01 -5.32 32.71
N ARG A 11 68.72 -4.27 33.48
CA ARG A 11 67.35 -3.86 33.81
C ARG A 11 66.58 -3.42 32.56
N ALA A 12 67.19 -2.60 31.71
CA ALA A 12 66.57 -2.15 30.46
C ALA A 12 66.24 -3.33 29.53
N ALA A 13 67.17 -4.28 29.37
CA ALA A 13 66.94 -5.48 28.57
C ALA A 13 65.88 -6.43 29.19
N SER A 14 65.74 -6.47 30.51
CA SER A 14 64.66 -7.23 31.17
C SER A 14 63.29 -6.65 30.84
N VAL A 15 63.14 -5.32 30.91
CA VAL A 15 61.87 -4.65 30.57
C VAL A 15 61.54 -4.82 29.09
N ASP A 16 62.55 -4.75 28.21
CA ASP A 16 62.40 -5.03 26.77
C ASP A 16 61.90 -6.46 26.52
N LEU A 17 62.50 -7.46 27.19
CA LEU A 17 62.05 -8.86 27.14
C LEU A 17 60.60 -9.02 27.64
N ASP A 18 60.22 -8.36 28.74
CA ASP A 18 58.88 -8.44 29.30
C ASP A 18 57.84 -7.86 28.33
N VAL A 19 58.15 -6.72 27.71
CA VAL A 19 57.25 -6.06 26.74
C VAL A 19 57.14 -6.87 25.44
N THR A 20 58.25 -7.36 24.89
CA THR A 20 58.22 -8.25 23.71
C THR A 20 57.49 -9.56 24.02
N GLY A 21 57.70 -10.14 25.21
CA GLY A 21 56.97 -11.32 25.66
C GLY A 21 55.46 -11.07 25.76
N ASN A 22 55.06 -9.92 26.28
CA ASN A 22 53.65 -9.51 26.35
C ASN A 22 53.02 -9.29 24.97
N ASN A 23 53.76 -8.69 24.03
CA ASN A 23 53.31 -8.54 22.64
C ASN A 23 53.06 -9.90 21.99
N ILE A 24 54.01 -10.84 22.13
CA ILE A 24 53.89 -12.20 21.58
C ILE A 24 52.69 -12.92 22.19
N ALA A 25 52.49 -12.81 23.51
CA ALA A 25 51.37 -13.45 24.19
C ALA A 25 50.00 -12.93 23.72
N ASN A 26 49.93 -11.65 23.33
CA ASN A 26 48.70 -10.99 22.85
C ASN A 26 48.61 -10.85 21.33
N ALA A 27 49.44 -11.58 20.58
CA ALA A 27 49.43 -11.53 19.11
C ALA A 27 48.11 -12.04 18.50
N SER A 28 47.31 -12.83 19.25
CA SER A 28 45.99 -13.31 18.84
C SER A 28 44.83 -12.60 19.52
N THR A 29 45.11 -11.60 20.36
CA THR A 29 44.07 -10.83 21.05
C THR A 29 43.54 -9.74 20.12
N VAL A 30 42.24 -9.78 19.85
CA VAL A 30 41.54 -8.78 19.02
C VAL A 30 41.63 -7.39 19.65
N GLY A 31 41.93 -6.39 18.83
CA GLY A 31 42.06 -4.99 19.24
C GLY A 31 43.31 -4.68 20.10
N PHE A 32 44.25 -5.63 20.24
CA PHE A 32 45.49 -5.39 20.99
C PHE A 32 46.45 -4.49 20.21
N LYS A 33 47.06 -3.53 20.93
CA LYS A 33 48.07 -2.61 20.40
C LYS A 33 49.44 -2.94 21.01
N SER A 34 50.40 -3.25 20.15
CA SER A 34 51.78 -3.56 20.50
C SER A 34 52.41 -2.44 21.34
N SER A 35 53.21 -2.83 22.32
CA SER A 35 53.93 -1.91 23.19
C SER A 35 55.41 -1.89 22.84
N LYS A 36 56.06 -0.72 22.94
CA LYS A 36 57.49 -0.54 22.67
C LYS A 36 58.14 0.22 23.82
N VAL A 37 59.30 -0.26 24.25
CA VAL A 37 60.11 0.40 25.28
C VAL A 37 60.91 1.54 24.67
N GLN A 38 60.86 2.71 25.30
CA GLN A 38 61.70 3.86 24.94
C GLN A 38 62.83 3.99 25.94
N PHE A 39 64.06 4.05 25.43
CA PHE A 39 65.27 4.17 26.24
C PHE A 39 65.83 5.58 26.16
N GLY A 40 66.30 6.08 27.30
CA GLY A 40 67.11 7.28 27.41
C GLY A 40 68.50 6.94 27.91
N ASP A 41 69.52 7.61 27.39
CA ASP A 41 70.86 7.53 27.95
C ASP A 41 70.94 8.30 29.28
N LEU A 42 71.84 7.83 30.15
CA LEU A 42 72.18 8.51 31.39
C LEU A 42 73.57 9.13 31.23
N TYR A 43 73.69 10.42 31.50
CA TYR A 43 74.97 11.11 31.63
C TYR A 43 75.24 11.46 33.08
N ALA A 44 76.44 11.10 33.57
CA ALA A 44 76.88 11.51 34.90
C ALA A 44 77.25 13.01 34.89
N SER A 45 76.29 13.87 35.26
CA SER A 45 76.56 15.29 35.53
C SER A 45 77.17 15.46 36.92
N GLY A 46 78.43 15.06 37.07
CA GLY A 46 79.19 15.35 38.29
C GLY A 46 79.51 16.84 38.39
N PHE A 47 78.97 17.53 39.42
CA PHE A 47 79.14 18.97 39.71
C PHE A 47 80.62 19.44 39.86
N LEU A 48 81.61 18.54 39.85
CA LEU A 48 83.04 18.85 39.94
C LEU A 48 83.87 18.41 38.71
N SER A 49 83.24 17.98 37.61
CA SER A 49 83.94 17.44 36.44
C SER A 49 84.30 18.54 35.44
N ALA A 50 85.51 19.10 35.57
CA ALA A 50 86.13 20.01 34.60
C ALA A 50 86.76 19.27 33.39
N GLY A 51 86.10 18.23 32.88
CA GLY A 51 86.51 17.48 31.69
C GLY A 51 85.52 17.67 30.54
N THR A 52 86.01 17.94 29.33
CA THR A 52 85.20 18.35 28.17
C THR A 52 84.31 17.25 27.56
N ASN A 53 84.39 15.99 28.02
CA ASN A 53 83.54 14.89 27.55
C ASN A 53 83.09 13.97 28.74
N PRO A 54 81.86 14.12 29.28
CA PRO A 54 81.35 13.18 30.26
C PRO A 54 81.13 11.79 29.63
N ILE A 55 81.60 10.75 30.30
CA ILE A 55 81.35 9.35 29.91
C ILE A 55 79.92 8.98 30.33
N GLY A 56 79.18 8.27 29.46
CA GLY A 56 77.81 7.81 29.77
C GLY A 56 77.78 6.85 30.97
N ASP A 57 76.74 6.98 31.81
CA ASP A 57 76.53 6.18 33.04
C ASP A 57 75.60 4.99 32.82
N GLY A 58 75.06 4.83 31.61
CA GLY A 58 74.22 3.70 31.22
C GLY A 58 72.94 4.12 30.52
N VAL A 59 71.91 3.30 30.66
CA VAL A 59 70.59 3.52 30.03
C VAL A 59 69.48 3.41 31.06
N ARG A 60 68.38 4.12 30.83
CA ARG A 60 67.17 4.02 31.62
C ARG A 60 65.96 3.86 30.71
N VAL A 61 64.99 3.07 31.14
CA VAL A 61 63.66 3.04 30.51
C VAL A 61 62.96 4.36 30.81
N GLN A 62 62.70 5.14 29.77
CA GLN A 62 61.97 6.39 29.88
C GLN A 62 60.47 6.11 29.99
N ASP A 63 59.96 5.28 29.08
CA ASP A 63 58.53 5.00 28.98
C ASP A 63 58.27 3.68 28.23
N VAL A 64 57.06 3.14 28.37
CA VAL A 64 56.55 2.02 27.57
C VAL A 64 55.32 2.51 26.83
N LYS A 65 55.47 2.82 25.55
CA LYS A 65 54.40 3.39 24.73
C LYS A 65 53.68 2.31 23.93
N GLN A 66 52.36 2.44 23.84
CA GLN A 66 51.57 1.63 22.91
C GLN A 66 51.61 2.23 21.51
N SER A 67 51.63 1.37 20.50
CA SER A 67 51.57 1.75 19.10
C SER A 67 50.15 1.55 18.58
N PHE A 68 49.46 2.66 18.30
CA PHE A 68 48.06 2.65 17.85
C PHE A 68 47.86 2.38 16.35
N GLY A 69 48.90 1.92 15.63
CA GLY A 69 48.78 1.54 14.23
C GLY A 69 47.68 0.49 14.00
N GLN A 70 47.02 0.55 12.84
CA GLN A 70 45.95 -0.35 12.45
C GLN A 70 46.49 -1.79 12.27
N GLY A 71 45.82 -2.76 12.89
CA GLY A 71 46.04 -4.19 12.64
C GLY A 71 45.33 -4.67 11.37
N ASN A 72 45.52 -5.94 11.02
CA ASN A 72 44.75 -6.53 9.92
C ASN A 72 43.25 -6.58 10.29
N ILE A 73 42.35 -6.39 9.32
CA ILE A 73 40.92 -6.56 9.55
C ILE A 73 40.53 -7.95 9.03
N SER A 74 40.01 -8.79 9.91
CA SER A 74 39.53 -10.13 9.57
C SER A 74 37.99 -10.17 9.61
N PHE A 75 37.39 -10.85 8.64
CA PHE A 75 35.94 -11.02 8.58
C PHE A 75 35.48 -12.15 9.51
N THR A 76 34.29 -11.98 10.07
CA THR A 76 33.63 -12.89 11.01
C THR A 76 32.21 -13.21 10.53
N ASP A 77 31.61 -14.26 11.07
CA ASP A 77 30.22 -14.64 10.77
C ASP A 77 29.18 -13.90 11.64
N ASN A 78 29.62 -13.11 12.64
CA ASN A 78 28.73 -12.38 13.55
C ASN A 78 28.44 -10.97 13.00
N GLY A 79 27.16 -10.65 12.79
CA GLY A 79 26.73 -9.35 12.26
C GLY A 79 27.03 -8.15 13.14
N LEU A 80 27.20 -8.36 14.46
CA LEU A 80 27.48 -7.29 15.42
C LEU A 80 28.98 -7.02 15.63
N ASP A 81 29.86 -7.86 15.08
CA ASP A 81 31.29 -7.61 15.18
C ASP A 81 31.68 -6.45 14.25
N MET A 82 32.40 -5.46 14.79
CA MET A 82 32.73 -4.22 14.10
C MET A 82 34.23 -3.93 14.18
N ALA A 83 34.86 -3.66 13.05
CA ALA A 83 36.23 -3.15 13.02
C ALA A 83 36.23 -1.68 12.60
N ILE A 84 37.07 -0.88 13.24
CA ILE A 84 37.29 0.51 12.82
C ILE A 84 38.40 0.49 11.78
N SER A 85 38.13 1.08 10.62
CA SER A 85 39.10 1.30 9.55
C SER A 85 39.56 2.76 9.58
N GLY A 86 40.66 3.03 10.27
CA GLY A 86 41.22 4.37 10.46
C GLY A 86 41.27 4.78 11.94
N ASP A 87 41.22 6.09 12.19
CA ASP A 87 41.33 6.63 13.54
C ASP A 87 39.99 6.63 14.30
N GLY A 88 39.98 6.31 15.59
CA GLY A 88 38.77 6.32 16.42
C GLY A 88 38.66 5.13 17.36
N PHE A 89 37.96 5.26 18.47
CA PHE A 89 37.75 4.20 19.45
C PHE A 89 36.26 4.00 19.68
N PHE A 90 35.85 2.75 19.91
CA PHE A 90 34.53 2.47 20.45
C PHE A 90 34.44 3.03 21.86
N ILE A 91 33.32 3.67 22.17
CA ILE A 91 33.03 4.23 23.47
C ILE A 91 32.19 3.20 24.23
N LEU A 92 32.68 2.75 25.38
CA LEU A 92 32.06 1.75 26.22
C LEU A 92 31.71 2.36 27.58
N ASN A 93 30.57 1.97 28.14
CA ASN A 93 30.12 2.38 29.46
C ASN A 93 30.19 1.18 30.41
N ASN A 94 30.96 1.33 31.48
CA ASN A 94 31.11 0.34 32.55
C ASN A 94 30.51 0.88 33.85
N GLY A 95 29.19 0.77 34.00
CA GLY A 95 28.50 1.19 35.22
C GLY A 95 28.65 2.69 35.55
N GLY A 96 28.76 3.55 34.54
CA GLY A 96 28.95 5.00 34.66
C GLY A 96 30.37 5.49 34.38
N GLU A 97 31.35 4.58 34.28
CA GLU A 97 32.71 4.91 33.84
C GLU A 97 32.84 4.72 32.31
N ILE A 98 33.27 5.76 31.60
CA ILE A 98 33.52 5.68 30.15
C ILE A 98 34.90 5.08 29.91
N ARG A 99 34.95 4.07 29.04
CA ARG A 99 36.18 3.43 28.57
C ARG A 99 36.21 3.43 27.05
N TYR A 100 37.40 3.38 26.49
CA TYR A 100 37.62 3.39 25.05
C TYR A 100 38.24 2.06 24.63
N SER A 101 37.82 1.48 23.51
CA SER A 101 38.41 0.24 23.00
C SER A 101 38.53 0.23 21.49
N ARG A 102 39.43 -0.61 20.98
CA ARG A 102 39.56 -0.97 19.56
C ARG A 102 39.01 -2.37 19.27
N ALA A 103 38.79 -3.18 20.30
CA ALA A 103 38.18 -4.48 20.14
C ALA A 103 36.69 -4.28 19.89
N GLY A 104 36.21 -4.72 18.72
CA GLY A 104 34.79 -4.64 18.38
C GLY A 104 34.11 -5.99 18.30
N GLN A 105 34.43 -6.88 19.24
CA GLN A 105 33.66 -8.09 19.48
C GLN A 105 32.47 -7.73 20.36
N PHE A 106 31.27 -7.74 19.78
CA PHE A 106 30.06 -7.32 20.47
C PHE A 106 28.98 -8.40 20.42
N GLY A 107 28.20 -8.46 21.48
CA GLY A 107 27.01 -9.29 21.61
C GLY A 107 25.87 -8.51 22.24
N ILE A 108 24.77 -9.19 22.48
CA ILE A 108 23.59 -8.62 23.13
C ILE A 108 23.43 -9.26 24.51
N ASP A 109 23.20 -8.45 25.53
CA ASP A 109 22.88 -8.93 26.87
C ASP A 109 21.39 -9.30 27.02
N LYS A 110 20.98 -9.72 28.22
CA LYS A 110 19.57 -10.10 28.48
C LYS A 110 18.59 -8.93 28.43
N GLU A 111 19.09 -7.71 28.54
CA GLU A 111 18.31 -6.46 28.56
C GLU A 111 18.27 -5.82 27.16
N GLY A 112 18.90 -6.43 26.16
CA GLY A 112 18.97 -5.95 24.78
C GLY A 112 20.12 -4.98 24.52
N TYR A 113 20.98 -4.68 25.49
CA TYR A 113 22.11 -3.76 25.26
C TYR A 113 23.21 -4.42 24.43
N VAL A 114 23.79 -3.66 23.52
CA VAL A 114 25.01 -4.05 22.81
C VAL A 114 26.16 -3.96 23.79
N VAL A 115 26.77 -5.10 24.11
CA VAL A 115 27.84 -5.22 25.09
C VAL A 115 29.06 -5.91 24.50
N ASN A 116 30.22 -5.61 25.04
CA ASN A 116 31.42 -6.40 24.78
C ASN A 116 31.50 -7.64 25.69
N ASN A 117 32.56 -8.46 25.54
CA ASN A 117 32.75 -9.68 26.34
C ASN A 117 32.91 -9.44 27.87
N GLN A 118 33.12 -8.19 28.29
CA GLN A 118 33.17 -7.79 29.70
C GLN A 118 31.85 -7.18 30.20
N ASN A 119 30.77 -7.26 29.42
CA ASN A 119 29.46 -6.65 29.69
C ASN A 119 29.48 -5.11 29.75
N MET A 120 30.46 -4.46 29.13
CA MET A 120 30.48 -3.00 29.00
C MET A 120 29.62 -2.60 27.81
N ARG A 121 28.73 -1.61 28.00
CA ARG A 121 27.71 -1.22 27.02
C ARG A 121 28.27 -0.27 25.97
N VAL A 122 28.06 -0.56 24.70
CA VAL A 122 28.49 0.30 23.59
C VAL A 122 27.63 1.56 23.55
N GLN A 123 28.28 2.72 23.45
CA GLN A 123 27.60 4.00 23.31
C GLN A 123 27.37 4.34 21.85
N GLY A 124 26.24 5.00 21.59
CA GLY A 124 25.88 5.45 20.27
C GLY A 124 24.74 6.44 20.27
N TYR A 125 24.33 6.81 19.07
CA TYR A 125 23.16 7.60 18.77
C TYR A 125 21.96 6.64 18.69
N THR A 126 20.98 6.84 19.55
CA THR A 126 19.78 5.98 19.59
C THR A 126 18.82 6.37 18.47
N ALA A 127 18.11 5.41 17.89
CA ALA A 127 17.02 5.71 16.96
C ALA A 127 15.70 5.94 17.72
N ASP A 128 14.80 6.74 17.15
CA ASP A 128 13.41 6.80 17.59
C ASP A 128 12.60 5.57 17.09
N ASP A 129 11.32 5.50 17.46
CA ASP A 129 10.43 4.40 17.09
C ASP A 129 10.25 4.23 15.57
N ASP A 130 10.49 5.30 14.80
CA ASP A 130 10.41 5.34 13.35
C ASP A 130 11.77 5.01 12.67
N GLY A 131 12.83 4.82 13.47
CA GLY A 131 14.17 4.48 13.00
C GLY A 131 15.04 5.69 12.63
N ASN A 132 14.61 6.91 12.94
CA ASN A 132 15.43 8.11 12.75
C ASN A 132 16.46 8.22 13.86
N LEU A 133 17.73 8.44 13.49
CA LEU A 133 18.83 8.56 14.43
C LEU A 133 18.76 9.89 15.19
N SER A 134 18.62 9.82 16.51
CA SER A 134 18.73 10.96 17.41
C SER A 134 20.19 11.39 17.56
N GLY A 135 20.46 12.69 17.55
CA GLY A 135 21.80 13.21 17.87
C GLY A 135 22.19 13.04 19.35
N ILE A 136 21.32 12.46 20.17
CA ILE A 136 21.56 12.22 21.60
C ILE A 136 22.29 10.89 21.77
N ARG A 137 23.46 10.96 22.44
CA ARG A 137 24.25 9.79 22.79
C ARG A 137 23.67 9.07 24.01
N GLY A 138 23.53 7.75 23.92
CA GLY A 138 23.16 6.86 25.01
C GLY A 138 23.72 5.45 24.84
N ASP A 139 23.34 4.55 25.75
CA ASP A 139 23.61 3.11 25.63
C ASP A 139 22.83 2.57 24.42
N LEU A 140 23.50 1.85 23.52
CA LEU A 140 22.82 1.20 22.40
C LEU A 140 22.03 0.00 22.90
N GLN A 141 20.70 0.10 22.78
CA GLN A 141 19.76 -0.96 23.11
C GLN A 141 19.05 -1.42 21.84
N ILE A 142 19.05 -2.74 21.66
CA ILE A 142 18.35 -3.45 20.59
C ILE A 142 17.13 -4.07 21.24
N GLU A 143 15.95 -3.55 20.91
CA GLU A 143 14.70 -4.19 21.28
C GLU A 143 14.59 -5.51 20.51
N THR A 144 14.61 -6.62 21.24
CA THR A 144 14.45 -7.98 20.65
C THR A 144 12.98 -8.37 20.46
N ASP A 145 12.08 -7.45 20.75
CA ASP A 145 10.64 -7.67 20.61
C ASP A 145 10.26 -7.83 19.14
N ASN A 146 9.11 -8.46 18.90
CA ASN A 146 8.59 -8.56 17.55
C ASN A 146 8.25 -7.16 17.04
N LEU A 147 8.57 -6.89 15.78
CA LEU A 147 8.10 -5.70 15.09
C LEU A 147 6.57 -5.74 15.08
N ALA A 148 5.96 -4.72 15.69
CA ALA A 148 4.51 -4.55 15.67
C ALA A 148 4.03 -4.41 14.22
N PRO A 149 2.83 -4.90 13.90
CA PRO A 149 2.26 -4.68 12.57
C PRO A 149 2.03 -3.19 12.33
N ARG A 150 2.10 -2.79 11.07
CA ARG A 150 1.74 -1.44 10.63
C ARG A 150 0.62 -1.57 9.62
N ARG A 151 -0.51 -0.90 9.89
CA ARG A 151 -1.61 -0.82 8.93
C ARG A 151 -1.17 -0.10 7.66
N THR A 152 -1.84 -0.38 6.54
CA THR A 152 -1.68 0.41 5.33
C THR A 152 -2.29 1.80 5.53
N THR A 153 -1.52 2.86 5.28
CA THR A 153 -2.01 4.25 5.27
C THR A 153 -1.89 4.90 3.90
N ASN A 154 -1.03 4.35 3.03
CA ASN A 154 -0.85 4.79 1.66
C ASN A 154 -0.67 3.58 0.73
N LEU A 155 -1.39 3.61 -0.39
CA LEU A 155 -1.29 2.69 -1.52
C LEU A 155 -1.05 3.52 -2.79
N GLN A 156 0.14 3.41 -3.37
CA GLN A 156 0.44 3.96 -4.67
C GLN A 156 0.13 2.94 -5.75
N THR A 157 -0.65 3.34 -6.75
CA THR A 157 -0.99 2.52 -7.92
C THR A 157 -0.75 3.32 -9.19
N ASP A 158 0.27 2.94 -9.94
CA ASP A 158 0.62 3.54 -11.23
C ASP A 158 0.28 2.56 -12.33
N LEU A 159 -0.64 2.93 -13.23
CA LEU A 159 -1.10 2.04 -14.30
C LEU A 159 -1.27 2.78 -15.62
N ASN A 160 -1.44 2.00 -16.69
CA ASN A 160 -1.82 2.48 -18.01
C ASN A 160 -3.18 1.88 -18.40
N LEU A 161 -4.19 2.72 -18.62
CA LEU A 161 -5.50 2.34 -19.15
C LEU A 161 -5.47 2.41 -20.69
N ASP A 162 -6.02 1.42 -21.40
CA ASP A 162 -5.99 1.43 -22.87
C ASP A 162 -7.03 2.45 -23.40
N SER A 163 -6.55 3.48 -24.09
CA SER A 163 -7.41 4.53 -24.66
C SER A 163 -8.34 4.01 -25.76
N ARG A 164 -8.09 2.82 -26.32
CA ARG A 164 -8.86 2.23 -27.43
C ARG A 164 -10.05 1.40 -27.00
N GLU A 165 -10.23 1.19 -25.70
CA GLU A 165 -11.33 0.34 -25.24
C GLU A 165 -12.71 0.93 -25.52
N ALA A 166 -13.70 0.05 -25.66
CA ALA A 166 -15.08 0.47 -25.79
C ALA A 166 -15.67 0.80 -24.42
N VAL A 167 -16.60 1.75 -24.41
CA VAL A 167 -17.49 1.98 -23.28
C VAL A 167 -18.47 0.80 -23.21
N LEU A 168 -18.51 0.11 -22.07
CA LEU A 168 -19.32 -1.11 -21.88
C LEU A 168 -20.77 -0.82 -21.47
N GLU A 169 -21.17 0.45 -21.37
CA GLU A 169 -22.50 0.82 -20.93
C GLU A 169 -23.58 0.53 -21.99
N ARG A 170 -24.73 0.05 -21.51
CA ARG A 170 -25.99 0.11 -22.24
C ARG A 170 -26.92 1.09 -21.55
N ARG A 171 -27.07 2.28 -22.13
CA ARG A 171 -28.07 3.27 -21.68
C ARG A 171 -29.30 3.15 -22.56
N ILE A 172 -30.47 3.14 -21.94
CA ILE A 172 -31.74 3.22 -22.63
C ILE A 172 -32.52 4.43 -22.12
N ARG A 173 -33.32 5.02 -23.00
CA ARG A 173 -34.40 5.92 -22.58
C ARG A 173 -35.69 5.11 -22.60
N ASP A 174 -36.33 5.00 -21.45
CA ASP A 174 -37.63 4.39 -21.29
C ASP A 174 -38.56 5.44 -20.68
N PHE A 175 -39.72 5.65 -21.30
CA PHE A 175 -40.68 6.67 -20.92
C PHE A 175 -42.08 6.11 -20.98
N ASP A 176 -43.02 6.80 -20.30
CA ASP A 176 -44.39 6.34 -20.19
C ASP A 176 -45.00 6.03 -21.58
N PRO A 177 -45.83 4.98 -21.69
CA PRO A 177 -46.42 4.59 -22.95
C PRO A 177 -47.23 5.73 -23.56
N ILE A 178 -47.18 5.82 -24.89
CA ILE A 178 -47.83 6.89 -25.62
C ILE A 178 -49.15 6.38 -26.16
N ALA A 179 -50.23 7.10 -25.85
CA ALA A 179 -51.55 6.79 -26.35
C ALA A 179 -51.60 6.89 -27.88
N LEU A 180 -52.28 5.96 -28.55
CA LEU A 180 -52.40 5.96 -30.01
C LEU A 180 -52.96 7.28 -30.57
N ALA A 181 -53.88 7.93 -29.86
CA ALA A 181 -54.46 9.22 -30.26
C ALA A 181 -53.41 10.34 -30.41
N ASP A 182 -52.31 10.26 -29.67
CA ASP A 182 -51.21 11.22 -29.74
C ASP A 182 -50.20 10.90 -30.85
N LEU A 183 -50.24 9.68 -31.39
CA LEU A 183 -49.38 9.24 -32.50
C LEU A 183 -50.09 9.37 -33.87
N GLN A 184 -51.42 9.17 -33.91
CA GLN A 184 -52.20 9.25 -35.14
C GLN A 184 -52.13 10.64 -35.78
N GLY A 185 -51.81 10.69 -37.07
CA GLY A 185 -51.64 11.95 -37.80
C GLY A 185 -50.36 12.72 -37.44
N SER A 186 -49.51 12.18 -36.58
CA SER A 186 -48.19 12.75 -36.26
C SER A 186 -47.08 12.16 -37.11
N GLY A 187 -46.08 12.97 -37.43
CA GLY A 187 -44.82 12.55 -38.04
C GLY A 187 -43.68 13.25 -37.30
N PHE A 188 -42.56 12.56 -37.14
CA PHE A 188 -41.45 13.03 -36.31
C PHE A 188 -40.11 12.48 -36.81
N THR A 189 -39.06 13.21 -36.49
CA THR A 189 -37.68 12.89 -36.86
C THR A 189 -36.85 12.59 -35.63
N PHE A 190 -36.16 11.44 -35.66
CA PHE A 190 -35.12 11.08 -34.69
C PHE A 190 -33.80 11.71 -35.12
N GLY A 191 -33.18 12.49 -34.24
CA GLY A 191 -31.82 13.02 -34.39
C GLY A 191 -30.81 12.18 -33.60
N TYR A 192 -29.61 12.01 -34.15
CA TYR A 192 -28.57 11.16 -33.57
C TYR A 192 -27.29 11.93 -33.23
N SER A 193 -26.70 11.66 -32.07
CA SER A 193 -25.46 12.31 -31.61
C SER A 193 -24.17 11.64 -32.10
N ASP A 194 -24.26 10.44 -32.69
CA ASP A 194 -23.11 9.64 -33.14
C ASP A 194 -22.71 9.89 -34.61
N GLY A 195 -23.36 10.86 -35.26
CA GLY A 195 -23.15 11.20 -36.67
C GLY A 195 -23.97 10.34 -37.66
N THR A 196 -24.85 9.46 -37.17
CA THR A 196 -25.87 8.80 -37.99
C THR A 196 -26.82 9.84 -38.57
N SER A 197 -27.28 9.64 -39.81
CA SER A 197 -28.23 10.56 -40.44
C SER A 197 -29.60 10.47 -39.77
N ASP A 198 -30.22 11.63 -39.53
CA ASP A 198 -31.58 11.75 -38.99
C ASP A 198 -32.57 10.84 -39.74
N TYR A 199 -33.46 10.22 -38.98
CA TYR A 199 -34.47 9.31 -39.52
C TYR A 199 -35.87 9.89 -39.29
N THR A 200 -36.53 10.27 -40.37
CA THR A 200 -37.92 10.76 -40.34
C THR A 200 -38.88 9.58 -40.41
N VAL A 201 -39.67 9.40 -39.36
CA VAL A 201 -40.84 8.52 -39.38
C VAL A 201 -41.95 9.25 -40.15
N PRO A 202 -42.45 8.68 -41.25
CA PRO A 202 -43.55 9.28 -42.00
C PRO A 202 -44.78 9.46 -41.11
N GLN A 203 -45.66 10.39 -41.50
CA GLN A 203 -46.89 10.64 -40.78
C GLN A 203 -47.69 9.35 -40.60
N ILE A 204 -47.98 8.97 -39.35
CA ILE A 204 -48.76 7.80 -39.01
C ILE A 204 -50.21 8.05 -39.47
N ASP A 205 -50.80 7.08 -40.16
CA ASP A 205 -52.17 7.19 -40.69
C ASP A 205 -53.15 7.45 -39.53
N ALA A 206 -54.15 8.31 -39.76
CA ALA A 206 -55.20 8.59 -38.78
C ALA A 206 -56.08 7.37 -38.45
N THR A 207 -55.99 6.31 -39.26
CA THR A 207 -56.69 5.03 -39.06
C THR A 207 -55.77 3.90 -38.62
N ALA A 208 -54.47 4.17 -38.41
CA ALA A 208 -53.50 3.18 -37.99
C ALA A 208 -53.81 2.64 -36.59
N SER A 209 -53.55 1.35 -36.38
CA SER A 209 -53.54 0.74 -35.05
C SER A 209 -52.25 1.08 -34.29
N ALA A 210 -52.20 0.81 -32.98
CA ALA A 210 -50.95 0.98 -32.22
C ALA A 210 -49.85 0.03 -32.71
N SER A 211 -50.22 -1.15 -33.23
CA SER A 211 -49.27 -2.05 -33.90
C SER A 211 -48.62 -1.40 -35.12
N ASP A 212 -49.41 -0.75 -35.98
CA ASP A 212 -48.90 -0.10 -37.18
C ASP A 212 -47.99 1.09 -36.82
N ALA A 213 -48.38 1.85 -35.80
CA ALA A 213 -47.56 2.93 -35.24
C ALA A 213 -46.22 2.41 -34.68
N ALA A 214 -46.23 1.32 -33.90
CA ALA A 214 -45.02 0.70 -33.37
C ALA A 214 -44.11 0.15 -34.50
N ILE A 215 -44.68 -0.41 -35.56
CA ILE A 215 -43.92 -0.86 -36.73
C ILE A 215 -43.26 0.33 -37.44
N ALA A 216 -43.96 1.44 -37.61
CA ALA A 216 -43.41 2.65 -38.22
C ALA A 216 -42.24 3.23 -37.38
N ILE A 217 -42.36 3.20 -36.05
CA ILE A 217 -41.33 3.66 -35.11
C ILE A 217 -40.13 2.70 -35.10
N ASN A 218 -40.36 1.38 -35.10
CA ASN A 218 -39.31 0.34 -35.15
C ASN A 218 -38.41 0.41 -36.39
N ALA A 219 -38.84 1.12 -37.43
CA ALA A 219 -38.03 1.29 -38.63
C ALA A 219 -36.84 2.25 -38.41
N ALA A 220 -36.86 3.05 -37.33
CA ALA A 220 -35.77 3.94 -36.95
C ALA A 220 -34.60 3.16 -36.30
N PRO A 221 -33.35 3.39 -36.72
CA PRO A 221 -32.17 2.80 -36.08
C PRO A 221 -32.10 3.10 -34.57
N GLY A 222 -31.70 2.11 -33.75
CA GLY A 222 -31.53 2.33 -32.30
C GLY A 222 -32.83 2.51 -31.51
N VAL A 223 -33.99 2.33 -32.16
CA VAL A 223 -35.32 2.43 -31.54
C VAL A 223 -35.98 1.07 -31.52
N THR A 224 -36.58 0.71 -30.38
CA THR A 224 -37.46 -0.46 -30.24
C THR A 224 -38.81 0.01 -29.73
N ALA A 225 -39.87 -0.30 -30.46
CA ALA A 225 -41.24 0.01 -30.12
C ALA A 225 -42.09 -1.27 -30.06
N THR A 226 -42.97 -1.34 -29.07
CA THR A 226 -43.96 -2.42 -28.96
C THR A 226 -45.33 -1.81 -28.68
N ALA A 227 -46.40 -2.51 -29.05
CA ALA A 227 -47.75 -2.02 -28.87
C ALA A 227 -48.56 -2.99 -28.03
N ARG A 228 -49.43 -2.46 -27.17
CA ARG A 228 -50.34 -3.25 -26.34
C ARG A 228 -51.65 -2.51 -26.19
N THR A 229 -52.75 -3.25 -26.21
CA THR A 229 -54.08 -2.71 -25.94
C THR A 229 -54.55 -3.25 -24.60
N ALA A 230 -54.98 -2.37 -23.70
CA ALA A 230 -55.55 -2.75 -22.42
C ALA A 230 -56.99 -2.21 -22.31
N ALA A 231 -57.94 -3.10 -22.10
CA ALA A 231 -59.31 -2.76 -21.77
C ALA A 231 -59.55 -2.96 -20.28
N SER A 232 -60.02 -1.91 -19.60
CA SER A 232 -60.45 -2.00 -18.20
C SER A 232 -61.96 -1.77 -18.15
N LEU A 233 -62.70 -2.81 -17.75
CA LEU A 233 -64.17 -2.83 -17.77
C LEU A 233 -64.73 -2.35 -16.43
N THR A 234 -64.67 -1.04 -16.18
CA THR A 234 -65.07 -0.42 -14.90
C THR A 234 -66.58 -0.46 -14.59
N GLY A 235 -67.40 -0.95 -15.53
CA GLY A 235 -68.85 -1.06 -15.38
C GLY A 235 -69.38 -2.48 -15.25
N LEU A 236 -68.51 -3.49 -15.21
CA LEU A 236 -68.87 -4.91 -15.06
C LEU A 236 -68.49 -5.38 -13.66
N THR A 237 -69.46 -5.83 -12.87
CA THR A 237 -69.23 -6.35 -11.50
C THR A 237 -69.56 -7.84 -11.38
N ASP A 238 -69.08 -8.49 -10.32
CA ASP A 238 -69.49 -9.86 -9.95
C ASP A 238 -71.01 -10.04 -9.86
N SER A 239 -71.72 -9.00 -9.43
CA SER A 239 -73.19 -9.03 -9.36
C SER A 239 -73.81 -9.07 -10.76
N ASP A 240 -73.21 -8.41 -11.74
CA ASP A 240 -73.69 -8.42 -13.13
C ASP A 240 -73.47 -9.78 -13.80
N VAL A 241 -72.42 -10.51 -13.41
CA VAL A 241 -72.14 -11.87 -13.90
C VAL A 241 -73.07 -12.89 -13.24
N SER A 242 -73.15 -12.88 -11.90
CA SER A 242 -73.92 -13.86 -11.12
C SER A 242 -75.44 -13.72 -11.24
N SER A 243 -75.96 -12.52 -11.49
CA SER A 243 -77.41 -12.27 -11.59
C SER A 243 -77.97 -12.37 -13.02
N ALA A 244 -77.10 -12.45 -14.03
CA ALA A 244 -77.48 -12.56 -15.43
C ALA A 244 -78.10 -13.92 -15.76
N THR A 245 -79.16 -13.93 -16.57
CA THR A 245 -79.80 -15.18 -17.03
C THR A 245 -79.06 -15.80 -18.21
N ASN A 246 -78.45 -14.97 -19.07
CA ASN A 246 -77.60 -15.36 -20.19
C ASN A 246 -76.44 -14.36 -20.29
N PHE A 247 -75.50 -14.43 -19.33
CA PHE A 247 -74.29 -13.62 -19.40
C PHE A 247 -73.52 -13.89 -20.70
N ARG A 248 -73.20 -12.83 -21.43
CA ARG A 248 -72.41 -12.91 -22.66
C ARG A 248 -71.35 -11.83 -22.65
N LEU A 249 -70.15 -12.22 -23.05
CA LEU A 249 -69.01 -11.35 -23.35
C LEU A 249 -68.57 -11.67 -24.79
N GLU A 250 -68.47 -10.65 -25.62
CA GLU A 250 -67.87 -10.72 -26.96
C GLU A 250 -66.62 -9.86 -26.95
N ILE A 251 -65.47 -10.46 -27.27
CA ILE A 251 -64.21 -9.77 -27.50
C ILE A 251 -63.88 -9.88 -28.98
N ARG A 252 -63.65 -8.74 -29.65
CA ARG A 252 -63.23 -8.68 -31.05
C ARG A 252 -61.91 -7.93 -31.15
N ILE A 253 -61.03 -8.43 -32.01
CA ILE A 253 -59.78 -7.77 -32.36
C ILE A 253 -59.95 -7.21 -33.77
N ASP A 254 -59.73 -5.90 -33.93
CA ASP A 254 -59.68 -5.25 -35.24
C ASP A 254 -60.90 -5.54 -36.15
N GLY A 255 -62.10 -5.45 -35.57
CA GLY A 255 -63.37 -5.69 -36.29
C GLY A 255 -63.61 -7.16 -36.72
N SER A 256 -62.79 -8.10 -36.28
CA SER A 256 -62.93 -9.54 -36.57
C SER A 256 -64.14 -10.17 -35.87
N ALA A 257 -64.42 -11.44 -36.20
CA ALA A 257 -65.44 -12.22 -35.50
C ALA A 257 -65.10 -12.34 -34.00
N PRO A 258 -66.10 -12.38 -33.10
CA PRO A 258 -65.85 -12.58 -31.67
C PRO A 258 -65.05 -13.84 -31.39
N ILE A 259 -64.09 -13.74 -30.48
CA ILE A 259 -63.32 -14.88 -30.00
C ILE A 259 -64.26 -15.84 -29.27
N PRO A 260 -64.21 -17.15 -29.55
CA PRO A 260 -65.05 -18.12 -28.87
C PRO A 260 -64.64 -18.23 -27.39
N LEU A 261 -65.54 -17.83 -26.50
CA LEU A 261 -65.38 -17.92 -25.04
C LEU A 261 -66.35 -18.98 -24.48
N ASN A 262 -65.87 -19.80 -23.54
CA ASN A 262 -66.73 -20.73 -22.81
C ASN A 262 -67.22 -20.09 -21.51
N LEU A 263 -68.48 -19.63 -21.51
CA LEU A 263 -69.09 -18.92 -20.39
C LEU A 263 -70.21 -19.74 -19.71
N GLU A 264 -70.27 -21.06 -19.90
CA GLU A 264 -71.44 -21.87 -19.51
C GLU A 264 -71.65 -22.03 -17.99
N ASN A 265 -70.71 -21.62 -17.13
CA ASN A 265 -70.84 -21.68 -15.66
C ASN A 265 -70.12 -20.54 -14.93
N VAL A 266 -70.00 -19.37 -15.54
CA VAL A 266 -69.33 -18.22 -14.88
C VAL A 266 -70.24 -17.58 -13.84
N SER A 267 -69.69 -17.29 -12.66
CA SER A 267 -70.42 -16.70 -11.52
C SER A 267 -69.73 -15.50 -10.90
N SER A 268 -68.46 -15.26 -11.25
CA SER A 268 -67.66 -14.10 -10.84
C SER A 268 -66.87 -13.55 -12.04
N LEU A 269 -66.29 -12.36 -11.88
CA LEU A 269 -65.31 -11.78 -12.79
C LEU A 269 -64.06 -12.65 -12.93
N GLU A 270 -63.68 -13.37 -11.88
CA GLU A 270 -62.54 -14.29 -11.91
C GLU A 270 -62.84 -15.49 -12.83
N ASP A 271 -64.05 -16.06 -12.77
CA ASP A 271 -64.47 -17.12 -13.68
C ASP A 271 -64.49 -16.62 -15.15
N VAL A 272 -64.84 -15.35 -15.35
CA VAL A 272 -64.81 -14.70 -16.68
C VAL A 272 -63.37 -14.48 -17.15
N ALA A 273 -62.46 -14.07 -16.26
CA ALA A 273 -61.04 -13.93 -16.58
C ALA A 273 -60.40 -15.27 -16.95
N GLU A 274 -60.72 -16.35 -16.21
CA GLU A 274 -60.28 -17.71 -16.52
C GLU A 274 -60.81 -18.17 -17.89
N ALA A 275 -62.08 -17.91 -18.18
CA ALA A 275 -62.69 -18.23 -19.48
C ALA A 275 -62.02 -17.50 -20.67
N ILE A 276 -61.46 -16.29 -20.44
CA ILE A 276 -60.67 -15.55 -21.45
C ILE A 276 -59.27 -16.15 -21.58
N ASN A 277 -58.63 -16.51 -20.47
CA ASN A 277 -57.29 -17.08 -20.44
C ASN A 277 -57.23 -18.52 -21.01
N ASP A 278 -58.33 -19.27 -20.99
CA ASP A 278 -58.43 -20.63 -21.57
C ASP A 278 -58.76 -20.62 -23.08
N THR A 279 -58.83 -19.45 -23.71
CA THR A 279 -59.04 -19.35 -25.16
C THR A 279 -57.83 -19.85 -25.95
N SER A 280 -58.06 -20.18 -27.23
CA SER A 280 -56.97 -20.58 -28.13
C SER A 280 -56.12 -19.41 -28.63
N ASP A 281 -56.44 -18.17 -28.26
CA ASP A 281 -55.72 -16.97 -28.69
C ASP A 281 -54.69 -16.55 -27.64
N ASN A 282 -53.42 -16.91 -27.89
CA ASN A 282 -52.32 -16.62 -26.97
C ASN A 282 -51.96 -15.13 -26.88
N ALA A 283 -52.54 -14.26 -27.71
CA ALA A 283 -52.29 -12.83 -27.69
C ALA A 283 -53.17 -12.09 -26.68
N ILE A 284 -54.20 -12.73 -26.13
CA ILE A 284 -55.10 -12.15 -25.12
C ILE A 284 -54.87 -12.79 -23.76
N SER A 285 -54.90 -11.95 -22.73
CA SER A 285 -54.96 -12.37 -21.33
C SER A 285 -55.93 -11.49 -20.57
N ALA A 286 -56.53 -12.02 -19.52
CA ALA A 286 -57.38 -11.27 -18.60
C ALA A 286 -56.95 -11.49 -17.16
N SER A 287 -57.18 -10.49 -16.34
CA SER A 287 -56.96 -10.53 -14.90
C SER A 287 -57.97 -9.64 -14.21
N VAL A 288 -58.48 -10.05 -13.06
CA VAL A 288 -59.22 -9.15 -12.18
C VAL A 288 -58.20 -8.32 -11.40
N VAL A 289 -58.39 -7.00 -11.41
CA VAL A 289 -57.62 -6.08 -10.58
C VAL A 289 -58.49 -5.71 -9.39
N ASP A 290 -58.13 -6.24 -8.23
CA ASP A 290 -58.69 -5.87 -6.93
C ASP A 290 -57.84 -4.75 -6.33
N ASP A 291 -58.49 -3.71 -5.80
CA ASP A 291 -57.81 -2.65 -5.06
C ASP A 291 -57.98 -2.95 -3.57
N ASP A 292 -57.15 -3.88 -3.08
CA ASP A 292 -57.14 -4.41 -1.70
C ASP A 292 -57.06 -3.32 -0.59
N GLU A 293 -56.84 -2.03 -0.93
CA GLU A 293 -56.80 -0.91 0.00
C GLU A 293 -58.16 -0.22 0.26
N ASP A 294 -59.16 -0.36 -0.62
CA ASP A 294 -60.48 0.27 -0.44
C ASP A 294 -61.66 -0.68 -0.80
N PRO A 295 -62.40 -1.23 0.18
CA PRO A 295 -63.54 -2.13 -0.08
C PRO A 295 -64.75 -1.43 -0.72
N SER A 296 -64.64 -0.14 -1.09
CA SER A 296 -65.67 0.62 -1.80
C SER A 296 -65.40 0.78 -3.31
N THR A 297 -64.22 0.39 -3.80
CA THR A 297 -63.93 0.30 -5.23
C THR A 297 -64.30 -1.10 -5.74
N PRO A 298 -65.12 -1.21 -6.80
CA PRO A 298 -65.45 -2.51 -7.37
C PRO A 298 -64.28 -3.09 -8.16
N ASP A 299 -64.09 -4.40 -8.07
CA ASP A 299 -63.17 -5.18 -8.90
C ASP A 299 -63.33 -4.83 -10.39
N VAL A 300 -62.19 -4.68 -11.08
CA VAL A 300 -62.18 -4.35 -12.50
C VAL A 300 -61.58 -5.50 -13.30
N LEU A 301 -62.36 -6.04 -14.24
CA LEU A 301 -61.85 -6.98 -15.23
C LEU A 301 -60.95 -6.23 -16.22
N ARG A 302 -59.65 -6.55 -16.20
CA ARG A 302 -58.66 -6.02 -17.15
C ARG A 302 -58.33 -7.07 -18.20
N ILE A 303 -58.51 -6.72 -19.46
CA ILE A 303 -58.19 -7.55 -20.62
C ILE A 303 -57.02 -6.89 -21.36
N ILE A 304 -56.03 -7.69 -21.73
CA ILE A 304 -54.80 -7.25 -22.36
C ILE A 304 -54.64 -8.00 -23.67
N HIS A 305 -54.44 -7.27 -24.76
CA HIS A 305 -54.00 -7.81 -26.03
C HIS A 305 -52.55 -7.39 -26.31
N SER A 306 -51.66 -8.36 -26.47
CA SER A 306 -50.22 -8.13 -26.69
C SER A 306 -49.87 -7.64 -28.10
N GLY A 307 -50.84 -7.65 -29.02
CA GLY A 307 -50.62 -7.24 -30.42
C GLY A 307 -50.96 -5.78 -30.73
N GLY A 308 -51.45 -4.98 -29.77
CA GLY A 308 -51.71 -3.54 -29.97
C GLY A 308 -52.81 -3.17 -30.99
N GLN A 309 -53.55 -4.14 -31.50
CA GLN A 309 -54.75 -3.91 -32.31
C GLN A 309 -55.92 -3.40 -31.44
N PRO A 310 -56.88 -2.64 -32.00
CA PRO A 310 -58.02 -2.16 -31.25
C PRO A 310 -58.86 -3.33 -30.74
N LEU A 311 -59.26 -3.23 -29.48
CA LEU A 311 -60.03 -4.24 -28.78
C LEU A 311 -61.47 -3.74 -28.60
N GLU A 312 -62.43 -4.40 -29.23
CA GLU A 312 -63.84 -4.14 -28.99
C GLU A 312 -64.35 -5.17 -27.99
N VAL A 313 -64.84 -4.68 -26.84
CA VAL A 313 -65.40 -5.53 -25.80
C VAL A 313 -66.86 -5.17 -25.62
N ALA A 314 -67.72 -6.16 -25.80
CA ALA A 314 -69.14 -6.03 -25.60
C ALA A 314 -69.64 -7.03 -24.55
N TYR A 315 -70.42 -6.58 -23.57
CA TYR A 315 -71.00 -7.45 -22.54
C TYR A 315 -72.46 -7.14 -22.23
N GLY A 316 -73.17 -8.11 -21.66
CA GLY A 316 -74.53 -7.95 -21.15
C GLY A 316 -75.28 -9.27 -20.95
N ASP A 317 -76.50 -9.15 -20.41
CA ASP A 317 -77.44 -10.27 -20.27
C ASP A 317 -78.42 -10.27 -21.46
N ALA A 318 -78.16 -11.13 -22.45
CA ALA A 318 -78.98 -11.19 -23.65
C ALA A 318 -78.93 -12.58 -24.31
N PRO A 319 -80.04 -13.07 -24.90
CA PRO A 319 -80.04 -14.33 -25.63
C PRO A 319 -79.11 -14.29 -26.86
N THR A 320 -78.75 -15.47 -27.38
CA THR A 320 -77.90 -15.59 -28.58
C THR A 320 -78.54 -14.87 -29.77
N GLY A 321 -77.79 -13.98 -30.43
CA GLY A 321 -78.24 -13.26 -31.63
C GLY A 321 -78.90 -11.90 -31.38
N THR A 322 -79.07 -11.47 -30.13
CA THR A 322 -79.39 -10.07 -29.79
C THR A 322 -78.11 -9.24 -29.57
N PRO A 323 -78.04 -7.98 -30.05
CA PRO A 323 -76.91 -7.10 -29.79
C PRO A 323 -76.70 -6.84 -28.30
N LEU A 324 -75.45 -6.81 -27.86
CA LEU A 324 -75.07 -6.46 -26.48
C LEU A 324 -75.13 -4.94 -26.29
N THR A 325 -75.48 -4.49 -25.08
CA THR A 325 -75.78 -3.08 -24.78
C THR A 325 -74.56 -2.27 -24.33
N ASN A 326 -73.56 -2.91 -23.74
CA ASN A 326 -72.32 -2.27 -23.31
C ASN A 326 -71.21 -2.65 -24.29
N ASN A 327 -71.07 -1.90 -25.39
CA ASN A 327 -70.00 -2.09 -26.37
C ASN A 327 -69.01 -0.92 -26.28
N GLN A 328 -67.76 -1.20 -25.94
CA GLN A 328 -66.69 -0.22 -25.84
C GLN A 328 -65.49 -0.67 -26.67
N GLN A 329 -64.91 0.28 -27.41
CA GLN A 329 -63.65 0.09 -28.11
C GLN A 329 -62.52 0.69 -27.27
N TYR A 330 -61.44 -0.06 -27.13
CA TYR A 330 -60.22 0.33 -26.47
C TYR A 330 -59.09 0.35 -27.49
N ASP A 331 -58.42 1.48 -27.58
CA ASP A 331 -57.28 1.65 -28.47
C ASP A 331 -55.98 1.30 -27.75
N GLY A 332 -54.96 0.98 -28.54
CA GLY A 332 -53.65 0.57 -28.01
C GLY A 332 -52.79 1.75 -27.57
N GLU A 333 -51.72 1.41 -26.86
CA GLU A 333 -50.63 2.31 -26.51
C GLU A 333 -49.32 1.75 -27.08
N VAL A 334 -48.36 2.63 -27.32
CA VAL A 334 -47.03 2.27 -27.85
C VAL A 334 -45.98 2.53 -26.79
N PHE A 335 -45.21 1.49 -26.48
CA PHE A 335 -44.04 1.53 -25.61
C PHE A 335 -42.81 1.69 -26.48
N VAL A 336 -42.00 2.71 -26.22
CA VAL A 336 -40.80 3.00 -27.01
C VAL A 336 -39.59 3.05 -26.10
N THR A 337 -38.57 2.27 -26.45
CA THR A 337 -37.27 2.29 -25.81
C THR A 337 -36.23 2.66 -26.86
N THR A 338 -35.33 3.59 -26.53
CA THR A 338 -34.24 3.99 -27.44
C THR A 338 -32.87 3.76 -26.82
N ASP A 339 -31.87 3.61 -27.67
CA ASP A 339 -30.47 3.60 -27.24
C ASP A 339 -29.96 5.02 -26.86
N ARG A 340 -28.67 5.12 -26.52
CA ARG A 340 -27.99 6.38 -26.18
C ARG A 340 -27.69 7.30 -27.36
N ASN A 341 -27.72 6.77 -28.59
CA ASN A 341 -27.32 7.52 -29.77
C ASN A 341 -28.48 8.37 -30.28
N VAL A 342 -29.74 8.00 -29.96
CA VAL A 342 -30.91 8.85 -30.18
C VAL A 342 -30.88 10.03 -29.19
N GLU A 343 -30.53 11.21 -29.71
CA GLU A 343 -30.31 12.43 -28.93
C GLU A 343 -31.62 13.15 -28.63
N GLN A 344 -32.45 13.31 -29.66
CA GLN A 344 -33.69 14.06 -29.59
C GLN A 344 -34.71 13.54 -30.60
N VAL A 345 -35.97 13.79 -30.30
CA VAL A 345 -37.08 13.67 -31.26
C VAL A 345 -37.60 15.07 -31.56
N THR A 346 -37.87 15.36 -32.83
CA THR A 346 -38.52 16.61 -33.26
C THR A 346 -39.81 16.28 -34.01
N THR A 347 -40.91 16.93 -33.65
CA THR A 347 -42.20 16.76 -34.34
C THR A 347 -42.20 17.52 -35.66
N ASP A 348 -42.44 16.81 -36.76
CA ASP A 348 -42.56 17.40 -38.10
C ASP A 348 -44.01 17.79 -38.44
N SER A 349 -44.98 17.06 -37.90
CA SER A 349 -46.42 17.30 -38.10
C SER A 349 -47.25 16.61 -37.00
N GLY A 350 -48.48 17.09 -36.76
CA GLY A 350 -49.41 16.49 -35.79
C GLY A 350 -49.17 16.89 -34.33
N SER A 351 -49.49 16.00 -33.39
CA SER A 351 -49.28 16.19 -31.94
C SER A 351 -47.79 16.12 -31.59
N ASN A 352 -47.34 16.95 -30.64
CA ASN A 352 -45.96 16.94 -30.13
C ASN A 352 -45.79 16.17 -28.81
N ALA A 353 -46.80 15.40 -28.39
CA ALA A 353 -46.76 14.66 -27.13
C ALA A 353 -45.59 13.65 -27.09
N PHE A 354 -45.28 12.99 -28.21
CA PHE A 354 -44.14 12.08 -28.33
C PHE A 354 -42.80 12.81 -28.12
N GLU A 355 -42.61 13.96 -28.76
CA GLU A 355 -41.41 14.80 -28.59
C GLU A 355 -41.25 15.25 -27.13
N VAL A 356 -42.35 15.71 -26.49
CA VAL A 356 -42.31 16.19 -25.11
C VAL A 356 -41.97 15.05 -24.14
N ALA A 357 -42.59 13.88 -24.29
CA ALA A 357 -42.33 12.72 -23.45
C ALA A 357 -40.91 12.18 -23.64
N PHE A 358 -40.45 12.10 -24.90
CA PHE A 358 -39.09 11.65 -25.20
C PHE A 358 -38.06 12.63 -24.63
N ASN A 359 -38.13 13.92 -24.96
CA ASN A 359 -37.08 14.88 -24.60
C ASN A 359 -37.04 15.20 -23.10
N ALA A 360 -38.12 14.96 -22.34
CA ALA A 360 -38.15 15.19 -20.89
C ALA A 360 -37.55 14.04 -20.06
N THR A 361 -37.41 12.83 -20.62
CA THR A 361 -36.96 11.65 -19.86
C THR A 361 -35.43 11.49 -19.88
N PRO A 362 -34.78 11.33 -18.71
CA PRO A 362 -33.34 11.10 -18.65
C PRO A 362 -32.99 9.67 -19.08
N PHE A 363 -31.75 9.46 -19.53
CA PHE A 363 -31.24 8.12 -19.81
C PHE A 363 -31.07 7.31 -18.52
N THR A 364 -31.47 6.03 -18.55
CA THR A 364 -31.21 5.06 -17.49
C THR A 364 -30.08 4.11 -17.92
N VAL A 365 -29.12 3.84 -17.03
CA VAL A 365 -28.03 2.89 -17.27
C VAL A 365 -28.53 1.49 -16.93
N THR A 366 -28.47 0.56 -17.88
CA THR A 366 -28.95 -0.84 -17.69
C THR A 366 -27.83 -1.85 -17.52
N ASN A 367 -26.58 -1.44 -17.70
CA ASN A 367 -25.40 -2.25 -17.41
C ASN A 367 -24.73 -1.72 -16.15
N GLU A 368 -25.40 -1.92 -15.01
CA GLU A 368 -24.89 -1.54 -13.69
C GLU A 368 -23.62 -2.36 -13.37
N PHE A 369 -22.64 -1.71 -12.73
CA PHE A 369 -21.39 -2.37 -12.37
C PHE A 369 -21.64 -3.59 -11.47
N ASN A 370 -21.03 -4.72 -11.82
CA ASN A 370 -21.08 -5.95 -11.04
C ASN A 370 -19.70 -6.59 -10.97
N PRO A 371 -19.07 -6.68 -9.80
CA PRO A 371 -17.70 -7.20 -9.66
C PRO A 371 -17.58 -8.69 -10.05
N ILE A 372 -18.69 -9.42 -10.12
CA ILE A 372 -18.73 -10.85 -10.50
C ILE A 372 -18.90 -11.02 -12.03
N ASP A 373 -19.42 -10.01 -12.74
CA ASP A 373 -19.61 -10.06 -14.19
C ASP A 373 -18.59 -9.17 -14.92
N GLN A 374 -17.63 -9.84 -15.58
CA GLN A 374 -16.60 -9.20 -16.39
C GLN A 374 -17.15 -8.33 -17.53
N ARG A 375 -18.41 -8.48 -17.94
CA ARG A 375 -19.00 -7.63 -18.99
C ARG A 375 -19.34 -6.22 -18.50
N THR A 376 -19.28 -5.98 -17.19
CA THR A 376 -19.65 -4.71 -16.57
C THR A 376 -18.43 -3.81 -16.30
N TYR A 377 -17.21 -4.34 -16.45
CA TYR A 377 -15.97 -3.59 -16.24
C TYR A 377 -14.89 -3.96 -17.26
N ASN A 378 -13.96 -3.05 -17.49
CA ASN A 378 -12.90 -3.22 -18.47
C ASN A 378 -11.72 -4.00 -17.89
N HIS A 379 -11.20 -3.52 -16.76
CA HIS A 379 -10.03 -4.08 -16.10
C HIS A 379 -10.17 -4.08 -14.59
N ALA A 380 -9.45 -4.99 -13.94
CA ALA A 380 -9.34 -5.05 -12.49
C ALA A 380 -7.89 -5.34 -12.10
N THR A 381 -7.46 -4.82 -10.96
CA THR A 381 -6.19 -5.14 -10.31
C THR A 381 -6.42 -5.32 -8.82
N SER A 382 -5.62 -6.17 -8.16
CA SER A 382 -5.72 -6.37 -6.72
C SER A 382 -4.39 -6.19 -6.00
N THR A 383 -4.45 -5.80 -4.73
CA THR A 383 -3.29 -5.62 -3.85
C THR A 383 -3.64 -6.03 -2.44
N THR A 384 -2.67 -6.64 -1.76
CA THR A 384 -2.79 -6.96 -0.34
C THR A 384 -2.51 -5.73 0.50
N ILE A 385 -3.47 -5.34 1.34
CA ILE A 385 -3.34 -4.30 2.37
C ILE A 385 -3.39 -4.92 3.76
N PHE A 386 -2.99 -4.17 4.79
CA PHE A 386 -2.92 -4.66 6.16
C PHE A 386 -3.77 -3.81 7.11
N ASP A 387 -4.47 -4.48 8.04
CA ASP A 387 -5.18 -3.82 9.14
C ASP A 387 -4.25 -3.45 10.31
N SER A 388 -4.81 -2.82 11.35
CA SER A 388 -4.06 -2.44 12.57
C SER A 388 -3.54 -3.62 13.39
N LEU A 389 -4.07 -4.82 13.19
CA LEU A 389 -3.63 -6.05 13.86
C LEU A 389 -2.64 -6.86 13.00
N GLY A 390 -2.41 -6.44 11.76
CA GLY A 390 -1.51 -7.08 10.81
C GLY A 390 -2.14 -8.22 10.01
N ASN A 391 -3.46 -8.33 9.97
CA ASN A 391 -4.17 -9.24 9.06
C ASN A 391 -4.11 -8.68 7.65
N SER A 392 -3.98 -9.59 6.68
CA SER A 392 -3.97 -9.26 5.25
C SER A 392 -5.38 -9.24 4.69
N HIS A 393 -5.72 -8.19 3.94
CA HIS A 393 -6.98 -8.02 3.21
C HIS A 393 -6.68 -7.77 1.73
N GLU A 394 -7.56 -8.21 0.83
CA GLU A 394 -7.40 -8.02 -0.61
C GLU A 394 -8.24 -6.83 -1.09
N LEU A 395 -7.57 -5.74 -1.47
CA LEU A 395 -8.19 -4.60 -2.14
C LEU A 395 -8.16 -4.83 -3.65
N THR A 396 -9.33 -4.87 -4.28
CA THR A 396 -9.50 -4.92 -5.74
C THR A 396 -10.01 -3.59 -6.25
N GLN A 397 -9.34 -3.05 -7.27
CA GLN A 397 -9.73 -1.84 -7.98
C GLN A 397 -10.27 -2.25 -9.36
N PHE A 398 -11.48 -1.80 -9.71
CA PHE A 398 -12.10 -2.04 -11.00
C PHE A 398 -12.17 -0.73 -11.78
N TYR A 399 -11.83 -0.79 -13.07
CA TYR A 399 -11.85 0.34 -13.99
C TYR A 399 -12.91 0.10 -15.04
N VAL A 400 -13.81 1.06 -15.21
CA VAL A 400 -14.88 1.04 -16.21
C VAL A 400 -14.72 2.29 -17.08
N LYS A 401 -14.66 2.12 -18.39
CA LYS A 401 -14.54 3.26 -19.31
C LYS A 401 -15.88 3.97 -19.47
N GLU A 402 -15.88 5.27 -19.23
CA GLU A 402 -17.05 6.14 -19.39
C GLU A 402 -16.99 6.91 -20.71
N PRO A 403 -18.12 7.42 -21.23
CA PRO A 403 -18.13 8.34 -22.36
C PRO A 403 -17.32 9.59 -22.01
N SER A 404 -16.44 9.98 -22.91
CA SER A 404 -15.67 11.22 -22.78
C SER A 404 -16.60 12.43 -22.54
N PRO A 405 -16.30 13.28 -21.56
CA PRO A 405 -17.03 14.53 -21.36
C PRO A 405 -16.99 15.44 -22.59
N GLY A 406 -18.08 16.18 -22.84
CA GLY A 406 -18.19 17.11 -23.97
C GLY A 406 -18.33 16.42 -25.34
N ASN A 407 -17.88 17.06 -26.42
CA ASN A 407 -17.97 16.52 -27.78
C ASN A 407 -16.99 15.36 -28.06
N GLY A 408 -16.48 14.68 -27.02
CA GLY A 408 -15.56 13.55 -27.15
C GLY A 408 -14.16 13.90 -27.65
N VAL A 409 -13.72 15.16 -27.51
CA VAL A 409 -12.41 15.61 -27.99
C VAL A 409 -11.58 16.16 -26.82
N GLY A 410 -10.41 15.56 -26.60
CA GLY A 410 -9.37 16.08 -25.69
C GLY A 410 -9.53 15.71 -24.21
N GLN A 411 -10.56 14.94 -23.84
CA GLN A 411 -10.72 14.40 -22.49
C GLN A 411 -11.25 12.96 -22.53
N SER A 412 -10.84 12.14 -21.57
CA SER A 412 -11.37 10.80 -21.35
C SER A 412 -11.73 10.61 -19.89
N GLN A 413 -12.78 9.84 -19.62
CA GLN A 413 -13.24 9.57 -18.27
C GLN A 413 -13.27 8.05 -18.00
N TRP A 414 -12.91 7.68 -16.77
CA TRP A 414 -13.04 6.33 -16.23
C TRP A 414 -13.70 6.36 -14.87
N SER A 415 -14.53 5.38 -14.58
CA SER A 415 -15.09 5.11 -13.27
C SER A 415 -14.24 4.06 -12.55
N ILE A 416 -13.95 4.31 -11.28
CA ILE A 416 -13.17 3.44 -10.40
C ILE A 416 -14.08 2.94 -9.28
N TYR A 417 -14.17 1.63 -9.15
CA TYR A 417 -14.82 0.95 -8.03
C TYR A 417 -13.78 0.25 -7.18
N LEU A 418 -14.00 0.22 -5.87
CA LEU A 418 -13.07 -0.36 -4.91
C LEU A 418 -13.78 -1.40 -4.08
N GLN A 419 -13.15 -2.56 -3.92
CA GLN A 419 -13.68 -3.67 -3.15
C GLN A 419 -12.61 -4.19 -2.19
N ILE A 420 -12.93 -4.40 -0.93
CA ILE A 420 -12.04 -5.07 0.03
C ILE A 420 -12.72 -6.35 0.48
N ASP A 421 -12.05 -7.50 0.32
CA ASP A 421 -12.55 -8.84 0.70
C ASP A 421 -13.95 -9.18 0.18
N GLY A 422 -14.33 -8.63 -0.97
CA GLY A 422 -15.65 -8.87 -1.56
C GLY A 422 -16.71 -7.80 -1.25
N GLU A 423 -16.42 -6.79 -0.44
CA GLU A 423 -17.35 -5.69 -0.11
C GLU A 423 -16.90 -4.37 -0.72
N LEU A 424 -17.84 -3.60 -1.30
CA LEU A 424 -17.54 -2.29 -1.88
C LEU A 424 -17.20 -1.28 -0.79
N VAL A 425 -16.19 -0.44 -1.06
CA VAL A 425 -15.69 0.61 -0.15
C VAL A 425 -15.54 1.94 -0.88
N GLY A 426 -15.29 3.02 -0.13
CA GLY A 426 -15.20 4.38 -0.64
C GLY A 426 -16.54 4.98 -1.07
N GLY A 427 -17.68 4.43 -0.62
CA GLY A 427 -19.01 4.81 -1.12
C GLY A 427 -19.23 4.52 -2.61
N THR A 428 -18.42 3.61 -3.19
CA THR A 428 -18.52 3.22 -4.61
C THR A 428 -19.75 2.36 -4.92
N ASP A 429 -20.52 1.97 -3.89
CA ASP A 429 -21.84 1.36 -3.99
C ASP A 429 -22.90 2.33 -4.53
N GLN A 430 -22.75 3.62 -4.27
CA GLN A 430 -23.67 4.67 -4.71
C GLN A 430 -23.07 5.55 -5.81
N THR A 431 -21.80 5.93 -5.64
CA THR A 431 -21.12 6.86 -6.55
C THR A 431 -19.70 6.38 -6.85
N PRO A 432 -19.40 5.95 -8.08
CA PRO A 432 -18.04 5.60 -8.45
C PRO A 432 -17.12 6.81 -8.43
N TYR A 433 -15.84 6.59 -8.17
CA TYR A 433 -14.83 7.65 -8.32
C TYR A 433 -14.53 7.89 -9.79
N THR A 434 -14.48 9.15 -10.21
CA THR A 434 -14.23 9.50 -11.61
C THR A 434 -12.78 9.92 -11.84
N ALA A 435 -12.03 9.22 -12.68
CA ALA A 435 -10.73 9.63 -13.17
C ALA A 435 -10.85 10.35 -14.51
N LEU A 436 -10.33 11.57 -14.60
CA LEU A 436 -10.32 12.40 -15.80
C LEU A 436 -8.91 12.47 -16.36
N PHE A 437 -8.77 12.22 -17.66
CA PHE A 437 -7.52 12.30 -18.40
C PHE A 437 -7.58 13.41 -19.45
N ASP A 438 -6.45 14.07 -19.65
CA ASP A 438 -6.27 15.11 -20.65
C ASP A 438 -5.99 14.55 -22.06
N GLN A 439 -5.79 15.45 -23.03
CA GLN A 439 -5.49 15.10 -24.42
C GLN A 439 -4.15 14.38 -24.62
N ASP A 440 -3.23 14.53 -23.66
CA ASP A 440 -1.90 13.94 -23.68
C ASP A 440 -1.89 12.55 -22.98
N GLY A 441 -3.04 12.12 -22.46
CA GLY A 441 -3.22 10.85 -21.76
C GLY A 441 -2.68 10.87 -20.33
N GLN A 442 -2.46 12.06 -19.75
CA GLN A 442 -2.10 12.23 -18.35
C GLN A 442 -3.36 12.40 -17.49
N LEU A 443 -3.27 12.02 -16.23
CA LEU A 443 -4.35 12.20 -15.27
C LEU A 443 -4.48 13.70 -14.92
N GLU A 444 -5.67 14.27 -15.15
CA GLU A 444 -6.02 15.64 -14.80
C GLU A 444 -6.54 15.73 -13.36
N SER A 445 -7.42 14.80 -12.98
CA SER A 445 -7.94 14.71 -11.61
C SER A 445 -8.61 13.37 -11.33
N ILE A 446 -8.76 13.05 -10.04
CA ILE A 446 -9.62 11.96 -9.58
C ILE A 446 -10.65 12.51 -8.60
N ASN A 447 -11.92 12.31 -8.91
CA ASN A 447 -13.07 12.82 -8.16
C ASN A 447 -12.95 14.33 -7.86
N GLY A 448 -12.33 15.09 -8.77
CA GLY A 448 -12.06 16.53 -8.63
C GLY A 448 -10.77 16.89 -7.90
N ASP A 449 -10.01 15.93 -7.37
CA ASP A 449 -8.68 16.17 -6.78
C ASP A 449 -7.59 16.14 -7.87
N PRO A 450 -6.88 17.26 -8.13
CA PRO A 450 -5.81 17.31 -9.11
C PRO A 450 -4.54 16.54 -8.70
N ASN A 451 -4.41 16.14 -7.44
CA ASN A 451 -3.28 15.31 -6.98
C ASN A 451 -3.49 13.83 -7.30
N GLY A 452 -4.67 13.42 -7.79
CA GLY A 452 -4.96 12.03 -8.12
C GLY A 452 -5.04 11.11 -6.89
N GLU A 453 -5.49 11.65 -5.75
CA GLU A 453 -5.62 10.90 -4.50
C GLU A 453 -7.08 10.57 -4.19
N LEU A 454 -7.30 9.36 -3.65
CA LEU A 454 -8.57 8.88 -3.13
C LEU A 454 -8.39 8.56 -1.65
N ILE A 455 -9.24 9.12 -0.79
CA ILE A 455 -9.20 8.86 0.65
C ILE A 455 -10.34 7.91 1.02
N ILE A 456 -9.98 6.70 1.44
CA ILE A 456 -10.93 5.69 1.88
C ILE A 456 -11.17 5.87 3.37
N THR A 457 -12.43 6.03 3.77
CA THR A 457 -12.83 6.43 5.13
C THR A 457 -13.95 5.58 5.71
N ASP A 458 -14.44 4.58 4.98
CA ASP A 458 -15.59 3.75 5.32
C ASP A 458 -15.24 2.26 5.50
N TRP A 459 -13.96 1.89 5.33
CA TRP A 459 -13.52 0.50 5.45
C TRP A 459 -13.59 0.00 6.90
N VAL A 460 -14.30 -1.11 7.12
CA VAL A 460 -14.31 -1.86 8.39
C VAL A 460 -13.61 -3.20 8.18
N PRO A 461 -12.45 -3.46 8.80
CA PRO A 461 -11.81 -4.76 8.71
C PRO A 461 -12.69 -5.87 9.34
N LYS A 462 -12.94 -6.93 8.56
CA LYS A 462 -13.80 -8.06 8.95
C LYS A 462 -13.01 -9.37 8.95
N ASP A 463 -13.53 -10.35 9.67
CA ASP A 463 -13.03 -11.72 9.67
C ASP A 463 -13.66 -12.54 8.52
N PRO A 464 -13.21 -13.79 8.29
CA PRO A 464 -13.79 -14.64 7.25
C PRO A 464 -15.28 -14.98 7.43
N SER A 465 -15.86 -14.69 8.61
CA SER A 465 -17.29 -14.88 8.90
C SER A 465 -18.12 -13.63 8.56
N GLY A 466 -17.46 -12.52 8.19
CA GLY A 466 -18.09 -11.24 7.88
C GLY A 466 -18.31 -10.33 9.09
N ASP A 467 -17.82 -10.72 10.27
CA ASP A 467 -17.93 -9.93 11.50
C ASP A 467 -16.69 -9.03 11.68
N PRO A 468 -16.81 -7.83 12.31
CA PRO A 468 -15.65 -6.99 12.58
C PRO A 468 -14.59 -7.73 13.40
N ASN A 469 -13.36 -7.76 12.90
CA ASN A 469 -12.28 -8.59 13.47
C ASN A 469 -11.62 -7.99 14.73
N GLY A 470 -12.09 -6.83 15.19
CA GLY A 470 -11.57 -6.10 16.35
C GLY A 470 -10.41 -5.15 16.08
N ALA A 471 -9.99 -5.01 14.81
CA ALA A 471 -9.09 -3.94 14.38
C ALA A 471 -9.76 -2.56 14.47
N ASP A 472 -8.96 -1.51 14.46
CA ASP A 472 -9.45 -0.12 14.34
C ASP A 472 -10.37 0.02 13.12
N GLY A 473 -11.56 0.57 13.35
CA GLY A 473 -12.56 0.81 12.32
C GLY A 473 -12.42 2.17 11.64
N PRO A 474 -13.42 2.54 10.82
CA PRO A 474 -13.42 3.81 10.11
C PRO A 474 -13.44 5.01 11.06
N PRO A 475 -12.89 6.16 10.66
CA PRO A 475 -12.94 7.40 11.43
C PRO A 475 -14.39 7.79 11.76
N ALA A 476 -14.60 8.37 12.96
CA ALA A 476 -15.91 8.85 13.37
C ALA A 476 -16.48 9.95 12.44
N ASN A 477 -15.59 10.77 11.89
CA ASN A 477 -15.91 11.82 10.92
C ASN A 477 -15.00 11.65 9.68
N PRO A 478 -15.56 11.23 8.53
CA PRO A 478 -14.78 11.09 7.28
C PRO A 478 -14.07 12.37 6.82
N GLY A 479 -14.69 13.54 7.04
CA GLY A 479 -14.16 14.84 6.58
C GLY A 479 -12.96 15.37 7.38
N ASP A 480 -12.60 14.75 8.51
CA ASP A 480 -11.44 15.14 9.31
C ASP A 480 -10.14 14.44 8.86
N VAL A 481 -10.24 13.46 7.94
CA VAL A 481 -9.07 12.75 7.41
C VAL A 481 -8.35 13.60 6.38
N VAL A 482 -7.04 13.72 6.54
CA VAL A 482 -6.15 14.48 5.67
C VAL A 482 -5.10 13.56 5.03
N SER A 483 -4.65 13.93 3.83
CA SER A 483 -3.48 13.33 3.18
C SER A 483 -2.26 14.24 3.36
N PRO A 484 -1.07 13.72 3.75
CA PRO A 484 -0.82 12.35 4.17
C PRO A 484 -1.44 12.04 5.55
N ILE A 485 -1.78 10.78 5.78
CA ILE A 485 -2.37 10.35 7.06
C ILE A 485 -1.33 10.50 8.17
N PRO A 486 -1.67 11.16 9.30
CA PRO A 486 -0.76 11.32 10.43
C PRO A 486 -0.32 9.98 11.02
N GLU A 487 0.95 9.88 11.42
CA GLU A 487 1.48 8.73 12.15
C GLU A 487 1.64 9.07 13.65
N PRO A 488 1.21 8.19 14.57
CA PRO A 488 0.50 6.93 14.33
C PRO A 488 -0.94 7.16 13.86
N ALA A 489 -1.38 6.42 12.84
CA ALA A 489 -2.77 6.47 12.39
C ALA A 489 -3.70 5.99 13.51
N THR A 490 -4.96 6.43 13.50
CA THR A 490 -5.96 6.16 14.57
C THR A 490 -7.22 5.47 14.05
N SER A 491 -7.33 5.23 12.75
CA SER A 491 -8.47 4.59 12.08
C SER A 491 -8.01 3.69 10.94
N SER A 492 -8.94 2.98 10.30
CA SER A 492 -8.70 2.20 9.08
C SER A 492 -8.57 3.03 7.81
N ALA A 493 -8.61 4.37 7.90
CA ALA A 493 -8.51 5.21 6.72
C ALA A 493 -7.14 5.08 6.04
N PHE A 494 -7.13 5.09 4.71
CA PHE A 494 -5.91 5.05 3.89
C PHE A 494 -6.11 5.83 2.59
N VAL A 495 -5.00 6.29 2.02
CA VAL A 495 -4.98 7.00 0.74
C VAL A 495 -4.63 6.01 -0.38
N VAL A 496 -5.38 6.02 -1.47
CA VAL A 496 -5.00 5.41 -2.74
C VAL A 496 -4.55 6.52 -3.67
N ASN A 497 -3.25 6.56 -3.98
CA ASN A 497 -2.67 7.54 -4.88
C ASN A 497 -2.53 6.92 -6.28
N LEU A 498 -3.15 7.56 -7.27
CA LEU A 498 -3.11 7.17 -8.68
C LEU A 498 -2.49 8.27 -9.55
N ALA A 499 -1.76 9.23 -8.97
CA ALA A 499 -1.29 10.44 -9.64
C ALA A 499 -0.53 10.19 -10.97
N ASN A 500 0.26 9.12 -11.05
CA ASN A 500 1.05 8.78 -12.25
C ASN A 500 0.31 7.82 -13.21
N THR A 501 -1.00 7.65 -13.03
CA THR A 501 -1.81 6.84 -13.94
C THR A 501 -1.92 7.52 -15.29
N THR A 502 -1.83 6.74 -16.36
CA THR A 502 -1.86 7.22 -17.75
C THR A 502 -2.91 6.50 -18.58
N GLN A 503 -3.26 7.09 -19.71
CA GLN A 503 -4.17 6.50 -20.67
C GLN A 503 -3.61 6.53 -22.10
N TYR A 504 -2.61 5.69 -22.37
CA TYR A 504 -2.04 5.56 -23.70
C TYR A 504 -2.75 4.47 -24.53
N GLY A 505 -2.59 4.55 -25.85
CA GLY A 505 -3.08 3.55 -26.81
C GLY A 505 -2.28 2.24 -26.79
N ALA A 506 -2.05 1.70 -25.61
CA ALA A 506 -1.37 0.44 -25.34
C ALA A 506 -2.27 -0.41 -24.43
N ALA A 507 -2.05 -1.73 -24.42
CA ALA A 507 -2.80 -2.63 -23.56
C ALA A 507 -2.70 -2.22 -22.08
N PHE A 508 -3.72 -2.58 -21.30
CA PHE A 508 -3.71 -2.35 -19.86
C PHE A 508 -2.49 -2.97 -19.19
N GLY A 509 -1.88 -2.20 -18.30
CA GLY A 509 -0.71 -2.64 -17.55
C GLY A 509 -0.62 -1.90 -16.23
N VAL A 510 -0.21 -2.62 -15.19
CA VAL A 510 0.16 -2.05 -13.89
C VAL A 510 1.67 -1.83 -13.92
N ASN A 511 2.10 -0.57 -13.84
CA ASN A 511 3.50 -0.18 -13.93
C ASN A 511 4.18 -0.24 -12.56
N ASP A 512 3.51 0.24 -11.52
CA ASP A 512 3.98 0.17 -10.13
C ASP A 512 2.78 0.03 -9.19
N GLN A 513 2.97 -0.72 -8.11
CA GLN A 513 1.93 -0.90 -7.10
C GLN A 513 2.59 -1.20 -5.75
N GLN A 514 2.51 -0.24 -4.84
CA GLN A 514 3.24 -0.28 -3.57
C GLN A 514 2.39 0.23 -2.42
N GLN A 515 2.54 -0.39 -1.26
CA GLN A 515 1.84 0.00 -0.04
C GLN A 515 2.79 -0.07 1.16
N ASN A 516 2.48 0.67 2.21
CA ASN A 516 3.38 0.90 3.36
C ASN A 516 3.05 0.12 4.64
N GLY A 517 2.00 -0.70 4.63
CA GLY A 517 1.63 -1.60 5.72
C GLY A 517 2.39 -2.93 5.69
N TYR A 518 2.45 -3.59 6.84
CA TYR A 518 3.06 -4.91 7.00
C TYR A 518 2.54 -5.64 8.24
N THR A 519 2.52 -6.97 8.17
CA THR A 519 2.23 -7.82 9.33
C THR A 519 3.39 -7.84 10.34
N THR A 520 3.19 -8.47 11.49
CA THR A 520 4.24 -8.59 12.52
C THR A 520 5.47 -9.35 12.00
N GLY A 521 6.65 -8.92 12.43
CA GLY A 521 7.92 -9.52 12.06
C GLY A 521 8.70 -9.96 13.29
N ARG A 522 9.23 -11.19 13.29
CA ARG A 522 10.21 -11.60 14.32
C ARG A 522 11.61 -11.20 13.86
N LEU A 523 12.48 -10.81 14.79
CA LEU A 523 13.89 -10.55 14.48
C LEU A 523 14.53 -11.79 13.81
N SER A 524 15.03 -11.61 12.60
CA SER A 524 15.73 -12.63 11.80
C SER A 524 17.24 -12.47 11.87
N GLY A 525 17.75 -11.25 12.00
CA GLY A 525 19.17 -10.96 12.02
C GLY A 525 19.46 -9.50 12.31
N LEU A 526 20.73 -9.22 12.62
CA LEU A 526 21.25 -7.88 12.88
C LEU A 526 22.46 -7.67 11.97
N ASP A 527 22.46 -6.54 11.29
CA ASP A 527 23.55 -6.13 10.42
C ASP A 527 23.97 -4.71 10.79
N VAL A 528 25.23 -4.38 10.51
CA VAL A 528 25.76 -3.04 10.70
C VAL A 528 26.19 -2.48 9.34
N SER A 529 25.97 -1.19 9.08
CA SER A 529 26.52 -0.52 7.90
C SER A 529 27.96 -0.05 8.11
N ASP A 530 28.61 0.38 7.02
CA ASP A 530 29.92 1.03 7.07
C ASP A 530 29.92 2.37 7.83
N GLN A 531 28.76 3.03 7.89
CA GLN A 531 28.51 4.22 8.72
C GLN A 531 28.20 3.87 10.18
N GLY A 532 28.27 2.59 10.57
CA GLY A 532 28.02 2.14 11.95
C GLY A 532 26.57 2.13 12.39
N VAL A 533 25.63 2.19 11.45
CA VAL A 533 24.19 2.10 11.76
C VAL A 533 23.83 0.63 11.88
N ILE A 534 23.22 0.26 13.00
CA ILE A 534 22.76 -1.09 13.31
C ILE A 534 21.33 -1.22 12.81
N PHE A 535 21.09 -2.18 11.92
CA PHE A 535 19.77 -2.50 11.40
C PHE A 535 19.33 -3.88 11.86
N ALA A 536 18.10 -3.96 12.36
CA ALA A 536 17.41 -5.22 12.56
C ALA A 536 16.66 -5.62 11.29
N ARG A 537 16.82 -6.88 10.86
CA ARG A 537 16.03 -7.49 9.79
C ARG A 537 14.98 -8.39 10.40
N TYR A 538 13.76 -8.28 9.91
CA TYR A 538 12.62 -9.04 10.41
C TYR A 538 12.12 -10.07 9.39
N THR A 539 11.42 -11.09 9.86
CA THR A 539 10.86 -12.16 9.01
C THR A 539 9.81 -11.69 8.01
N ASN A 540 9.20 -10.52 8.25
CA ASN A 540 8.25 -9.87 7.33
C ASN A 540 8.95 -9.05 6.22
N GLY A 541 10.28 -9.15 6.10
CA GLY A 541 11.07 -8.46 5.08
C GLY A 541 11.40 -7.00 5.40
N GLN A 542 10.89 -6.46 6.52
CA GLN A 542 11.18 -5.09 6.94
C GLN A 542 12.55 -4.98 7.63
N SER A 543 13.16 -3.81 7.52
CA SER A 543 14.39 -3.45 8.23
C SER A 543 14.20 -2.18 9.02
N LYS A 544 14.51 -2.20 10.32
CA LYS A 544 14.45 -1.02 11.21
C LYS A 544 15.86 -0.63 11.64
N SER A 545 16.19 0.66 11.53
CA SER A 545 17.41 1.23 12.12
C SER A 545 17.21 1.33 13.63
N LEU A 546 18.13 0.78 14.42
CA LEU A 546 18.04 0.76 15.89
C LEU A 546 18.94 1.80 16.54
N GLY A 547 20.01 2.19 15.86
CA GLY A 547 20.96 3.17 16.37
C GLY A 547 22.25 3.19 15.57
N GLN A 548 23.11 4.13 15.86
CA GLN A 548 24.41 4.29 15.22
C GLN A 548 25.51 4.35 16.28
N VAL A 549 26.57 3.56 16.11
CA VAL A 549 27.71 3.55 17.04
C VAL A 549 28.43 4.90 17.02
N ALA A 550 28.80 5.41 18.20
CA ALA A 550 29.62 6.61 18.32
C ALA A 550 31.09 6.25 18.47
N LEU A 551 31.96 6.98 17.78
CA LEU A 551 33.41 6.84 17.88
C LEU A 551 34.03 8.04 18.58
N ALA A 552 35.12 7.81 19.30
CA ALA A 552 35.94 8.85 19.93
C ALA A 552 37.34 8.91 19.32
N ALA A 553 37.80 10.08 18.93
CA ALA A 553 39.20 10.36 18.59
C ALA A 553 39.87 11.21 19.67
N PHE A 554 41.19 11.09 19.78
CA PHE A 554 41.99 11.89 20.71
C PHE A 554 43.07 12.64 19.94
N ASN A 555 43.35 13.87 20.36
CA ASN A 555 44.46 14.64 19.79
C ASN A 555 45.81 13.96 20.06
N ASN A 556 45.94 13.30 21.22
CA ASN A 556 47.12 12.56 21.60
C ASN A 556 46.75 11.16 22.11
N THR A 557 46.82 10.16 21.24
CA THR A 557 46.52 8.76 21.60
C THR A 557 47.55 8.14 22.54
N ASP A 558 48.81 8.60 22.49
CA ASP A 558 49.86 8.14 23.42
C ASP A 558 49.56 8.51 24.89
N GLY A 559 48.73 9.54 25.12
CA GLY A 559 48.36 9.98 26.47
C GLY A 559 47.26 9.11 27.11
N LEU A 560 46.71 8.13 26.40
CA LEU A 560 45.68 7.24 26.94
C LEU A 560 46.29 6.26 27.94
N SER A 561 45.62 6.05 29.08
CA SER A 561 46.08 5.09 30.08
C SER A 561 45.39 3.74 29.87
N PRO A 562 46.14 2.63 29.70
CA PRO A 562 45.54 1.30 29.58
C PRO A 562 45.02 0.82 30.94
N VAL A 563 43.78 0.32 30.98
CA VAL A 563 43.13 -0.18 32.21
C VAL A 563 42.98 -1.71 32.20
N GLY A 564 43.49 -2.38 31.16
CA GLY A 564 43.35 -3.81 30.93
C GLY A 564 42.24 -4.13 29.93
N ASP A 565 42.07 -5.42 29.59
CA ASP A 565 40.98 -5.89 28.75
C ASP A 565 40.85 -5.16 27.39
N THR A 566 41.99 -4.79 26.79
CA THR A 566 42.06 -3.97 25.56
C THR A 566 41.24 -2.67 25.64
N THR A 567 41.20 -2.07 26.83
CA THR A 567 40.52 -0.80 27.09
C THR A 567 41.43 0.27 27.68
N TRP A 568 41.04 1.52 27.41
CA TRP A 568 41.76 2.73 27.76
C TRP A 568 40.85 3.74 28.44
N VAL A 569 41.43 4.58 29.29
CA VAL A 569 40.79 5.76 29.87
C VAL A 569 41.52 7.02 29.44
N GLU A 570 40.75 8.12 29.33
CA GLU A 570 41.31 9.43 29.04
C GLU A 570 42.14 9.96 30.21
N THR A 571 43.18 10.72 29.89
CA THR A 571 44.02 11.40 30.88
C THR A 571 44.12 12.88 30.51
N PHE A 572 44.73 13.67 31.40
CA PHE A 572 45.04 15.06 31.08
C PHE A 572 45.96 15.18 29.86
N GLU A 573 46.85 14.20 29.62
CA GLU A 573 47.80 14.21 28.50
C GLU A 573 47.18 13.80 27.16
N SER A 574 46.11 13.00 27.17
CA SER A 574 45.38 12.64 25.93
C SER A 574 44.54 13.79 25.39
N GLY A 575 44.14 14.71 26.28
CA GLY A 575 43.12 15.71 26.02
C GLY A 575 41.71 15.12 26.04
N GLN A 576 40.71 15.99 25.83
CA GLN A 576 39.31 15.59 25.76
C GLN A 576 39.01 14.79 24.47
N PRO A 577 38.11 13.81 24.53
CA PRO A 577 37.68 13.02 23.36
C PRO A 577 36.87 13.88 22.39
N VAL A 578 37.16 13.74 21.10
CA VAL A 578 36.32 14.25 20.01
C VAL A 578 35.39 13.13 19.59
N ILE A 579 34.09 13.29 19.83
CA ILE A 579 33.10 12.24 19.63
C ILE A 579 32.21 12.58 18.45
N GLY A 580 31.95 11.60 17.60
CA GLY A 580 31.13 11.76 16.41
C GLY A 580 30.69 10.44 15.81
N ALA A 581 29.94 10.54 14.71
CA ALA A 581 29.58 9.39 13.89
C ALA A 581 30.81 8.86 13.13
N PRO A 582 30.85 7.57 12.77
CA PRO A 582 31.87 7.01 11.89
C PRO A 582 31.94 7.75 10.56
N ASP A 583 33.12 7.73 9.93
CA ASP A 583 33.37 8.36 8.63
C ASP A 583 33.13 9.88 8.58
N THR A 584 33.08 10.54 9.75
CA THR A 584 32.94 12.00 9.86
C THR A 584 34.18 12.67 10.45
N GLY A 585 34.61 13.77 9.85
CA GLY A 585 35.76 14.56 10.32
C GLY A 585 37.07 13.78 10.28
N THR A 586 37.66 13.51 11.46
CA THR A 586 38.90 12.74 11.62
C THR A 586 38.65 11.28 12.02
N LEU A 587 37.38 10.85 12.10
CA LEU A 587 37.01 9.50 12.49
C LEU A 587 37.02 8.57 11.26
N GLY A 588 37.47 7.34 11.46
CA GLY A 588 37.46 6.28 10.46
C GLY A 588 36.07 5.71 10.21
N SER A 589 35.94 4.94 9.14
CA SER A 589 34.73 4.18 8.83
C SER A 589 34.66 2.87 9.63
N ILE A 590 33.48 2.31 9.77
CA ILE A 590 33.29 0.97 10.34
C ILE A 590 33.28 -0.07 9.22
N LYS A 591 33.79 -1.26 9.52
CA LYS A 591 33.64 -2.46 8.71
C LYS A 591 32.76 -3.43 9.49
N ALA A 592 31.61 -3.74 8.91
CA ALA A 592 30.64 -4.66 9.47
C ALA A 592 31.14 -6.11 9.43
N SER A 593 30.65 -6.92 10.35
CA SER A 593 30.98 -8.33 10.52
C SER A 593 32.48 -8.60 10.52
N SER A 594 33.27 -7.74 11.15
CA SER A 594 34.73 -7.85 11.11
C SER A 594 35.35 -7.42 12.43
N VAL A 595 36.55 -7.92 12.71
CA VAL A 595 37.31 -7.57 13.91
C VAL A 595 38.72 -7.12 13.52
N GLU A 596 39.27 -6.19 14.30
CA GLU A 596 40.66 -5.77 14.15
C GLU A 596 41.58 -6.77 14.87
N ASP A 597 42.45 -7.46 14.11
CA ASP A 597 43.48 -8.34 14.66
C ASP A 597 44.54 -7.52 15.42
N SER A 598 45.34 -8.18 16.25
CA SER A 598 46.49 -7.55 16.90
C SER A 598 47.43 -6.94 15.86
N ASN A 599 47.97 -5.75 16.12
CA ASN A 599 48.97 -5.13 15.23
C ASN A 599 50.40 -5.66 15.46
N VAL A 600 50.54 -6.73 16.25
CA VAL A 600 51.82 -7.39 16.55
C VAL A 600 52.24 -8.27 15.38
N ASP A 601 53.40 -7.97 14.77
CA ASP A 601 54.06 -8.90 13.85
C ASP A 601 54.93 -9.89 14.64
N LEU A 602 54.45 -11.14 14.73
CA LEU A 602 55.14 -12.21 15.45
C LEU A 602 56.57 -12.45 14.93
N SER A 603 56.80 -12.30 13.63
CA SER A 603 58.13 -12.53 13.05
C SER A 603 59.12 -11.46 13.53
N ALA A 604 58.67 -10.20 13.58
CA ALA A 604 59.46 -9.09 14.09
C ALA A 604 59.70 -9.22 15.60
N GLU A 605 58.67 -9.56 16.38
CA GLU A 605 58.80 -9.71 17.83
C GLU A 605 59.71 -10.88 18.23
N LEU A 606 59.69 -12.01 17.50
CA LEU A 606 60.61 -13.12 17.76
C LEU A 606 62.09 -12.74 17.51
N VAL A 607 62.36 -11.90 16.51
CA VAL A 607 63.70 -11.35 16.27
C VAL A 607 64.08 -10.37 17.39
N ASN A 608 63.17 -9.49 17.79
CA ASN A 608 63.39 -8.56 18.90
C ASN A 608 63.69 -9.30 20.21
N LEU A 609 63.00 -10.42 20.47
CA LEU A 609 63.24 -11.27 21.63
C LEU A 609 64.67 -11.84 21.63
N ILE A 610 65.16 -12.30 20.48
CA ILE A 610 66.55 -12.78 20.32
C ILE A 610 67.55 -11.63 20.56
N ILE A 611 67.26 -10.43 20.07
CA ILE A 611 68.11 -9.24 20.26
C ILE A 611 68.15 -8.85 21.74
N ALA A 612 67.00 -8.76 22.41
CA ALA A 612 66.89 -8.42 23.82
C ALA A 612 67.59 -9.47 24.70
N GLN A 613 67.45 -10.76 24.39
CA GLN A 613 68.16 -11.85 25.08
C GLN A 613 69.68 -11.73 24.90
N ARG A 614 70.14 -11.45 23.67
CA ARG A 614 71.57 -11.25 23.39
C ARG A 614 72.12 -10.03 24.13
N ASN A 615 71.36 -8.94 24.20
CA ASN A 615 71.72 -7.73 24.95
C ASN A 615 71.82 -8.02 26.45
N TYR A 616 70.86 -8.78 27.01
CA TYR A 616 70.90 -9.23 28.39
C TYR A 616 72.17 -10.06 28.69
N GLN A 617 72.50 -11.03 27.83
CA GLN A 617 73.72 -11.85 27.97
C GLN A 617 75.00 -11.02 27.85
N ALA A 618 75.05 -10.06 26.91
CA ALA A 618 76.19 -9.18 26.73
C ALA A 618 76.41 -8.29 27.98
N ASN A 619 75.34 -7.69 28.52
CA ASN A 619 75.40 -6.89 29.74
C ASN A 619 75.82 -7.72 30.96
N ALA A 620 75.34 -8.96 31.08
CA ALA A 620 75.77 -9.89 32.13
C ALA A 620 77.27 -10.23 32.03
N LYS A 621 77.78 -10.43 30.81
CA LYS A 621 79.22 -10.69 30.60
C LYS A 621 80.09 -9.50 31.02
N THR A 622 79.63 -8.27 30.82
CA THR A 622 80.33 -7.06 31.30
C THR A 622 80.42 -7.00 32.83
N ILE A 623 79.39 -7.48 33.53
CA ILE A 623 79.44 -7.59 35.00
C ILE A 623 80.46 -8.64 35.41
N GLU A 624 80.47 -9.81 34.77
CA GLU A 624 81.42 -10.91 35.05
C GLU A 624 82.88 -10.48 34.81
N THR A 625 83.17 -9.76 33.72
CA THR A 625 84.53 -9.27 33.45
C THR A 625 84.94 -8.18 34.43
N SER A 626 84.03 -7.28 34.82
CA SER A 626 84.30 -6.28 35.85
C SER A 626 84.60 -6.95 37.20
N ASP A 627 83.85 -7.98 37.57
CA ASP A 627 84.03 -8.74 38.81
C ASP A 627 85.38 -9.47 38.83
N ALA A 628 85.75 -10.12 37.71
CA ALA A 628 87.05 -10.78 37.55
C ALA A 628 88.23 -9.80 37.69
N VAL A 629 88.12 -8.59 37.13
CA VAL A 629 89.14 -7.55 37.28
C VAL A 629 89.23 -7.07 38.73
N THR A 630 88.10 -6.82 39.40
CA THR A 630 88.10 -6.42 40.81
C THR A 630 88.67 -7.52 41.71
N GLN A 631 88.35 -8.78 41.46
CA GLN A 631 88.90 -9.92 42.19
C GLN A 631 90.41 -10.05 41.98
N THR A 632 90.90 -9.81 40.76
CA THR A 632 92.34 -9.79 40.46
C THR A 632 93.06 -8.67 41.23
N ILE A 633 92.46 -7.47 41.31
CA ILE A 633 93.00 -6.35 42.10
C ILE A 633 93.00 -6.67 43.60
N ILE A 634 91.96 -7.34 44.11
CA ILE A 634 91.88 -7.75 45.52
C ILE A 634 92.95 -8.81 45.85
N ASN A 635 93.21 -9.74 44.94
CA ASN A 635 94.21 -10.79 45.08
C ASN A 635 95.66 -10.30 44.89
N LEU A 636 95.87 -9.06 44.45
CA LEU A 636 97.17 -8.41 44.27
C LEU A 636 97.75 -7.78 45.57
N ARG A 637 97.15 -8.07 46.74
CA ARG A 637 97.62 -7.58 48.04
C ARG A 637 98.47 -8.60 48.80
#